data_AF-A0A2S6H3D9-F1
#
_entry.id   AF-A0A2S6H3D9-F1
#
_cell.length_a   1.000
_cell.length_b   1.000
_cell.length_c   1.000
_cell.angle_alpha   90.00
_cell.angle_beta   90.00
_cell.angle_gamma   90.00
#
_symmetry.space_group_name_H-M   'P 1'
#
loop_
_entity.id
_entity.type
_entity.pdbx_description
1 polymer ?
#
loop_
_entity_poly.entity_id
_entity_poly.type
_entity_poly.pdbx_seq_one_letter_code
_entity_poly.pdbx_strand_id
1 'polypeptide(L)'
;MKKTTLLALIILAALAMLAGCKESETVIASLDDAKNARIGVMTGSTGESITASRLPEAQVKSFDDIMDAVAAMKSGQLDAIVTAFPAALQVSKKNTELGLLSEPLDQEDTAIALRKGNDALLASLNRIISELKSDGTLESMKKRWFKPDLSPYEEMNITLPAEGAPLKIGVSATREPFSFVDKEGRVTGHDGELARIIGAKLQRPVEFFNMKFMALIPALQSGKVDLIVTGMTATDERRKVVDFTEPYYANAQVMLVKKNAAAAPPPGIDKGNGISKPGDIDGKRIGVLGGSAGDLAARRHFPNATFQVFVASADAALAVKTRKADAFIYDKSVLLNLAEKNPELVIVDEPVDKLEIAAAIRKDNAALLAEINKVLSELDKEGVLQQLRTKWIDAKYAAVPEIPPIKDSGREEVLKMGTCAIIEPFSFHAHGKLAGLDIELSQLIGQRLGKKIEITDMNFEALIPALQSGKIDFALSNFNVTEERKKLVLFSAPYVENDISALVRRPPVSDSAAKKQDSKPASVADLKDKRIGVLVGSAHDTYATKNYPDATILQYKSPADVALAVKTGKVDAALFDAEPLREIMRQDDSLGLLGDSLFSFSVGVGFDKDNQALRDQFNQFLAQIKQNGVYADMIHRWMELGETRMPTIGDAKKNGVLVVGVSDAGLPFTAVKDNRLVGFDIELSERFAAYLGKQLKFANMDFGSLIAAVSTGKADMISSSIYVTEEREKQIIFSDPYYEMDTRMFALKQNILSVNDAGSEQGKRKKLTSIADLQDKRIGVLLGSVHDRYAMEHYPNATTLQYKSPSDLLLAVKSGKVDAAIYTRETLIEMLREDSELGLLGDSLLSYPIGIGFRKGNDPLREQFNEFLRQIKSTGVYGDMLKRWMENGDTRMPEIANAKSNGMLIVGIVSDKGLPFAVVKDSKLTGFDIELAERFAAYLGKEAKFSDMEFGNLIAAVSSGKIDMIDSTLMITEERKNKVDFSEPYYELGANAFALKKNIAAFDTKEDSAKDSLPFLTKLADSFYSNIIQENRYLLIWDGLKTTVIISIFSTVLGTLLGALVCFMRMSKRAVLNLPARVYITILRGTPVLVLLMLIFYVVFASVDINPVLVAIIAFGMNFAAYVSEIFRTGIEGVDKGQAEAGIAMGFTKIKTFLFIVLPQTVQRILPVYKGEFISLVKMTSIVGYIAVQDLTKASDIIRSRTFDAFFPLIMIAILYFAISWILTQALDYVERVTDPKHKRRMEAKS
;
A
#
# COMPACT_ATOMS: atom_id res chain seq x y z
N MET A 1 40.50 23.36 -56.64
CA MET A 1 39.80 24.45 -55.94
C MET A 1 38.33 24.17 -55.60
N LYS A 2 37.45 23.67 -56.49
CA LYS A 2 36.00 23.57 -56.17
C LYS A 2 35.54 22.52 -55.12
N LYS A 3 36.30 21.44 -54.83
CA LYS A 3 35.88 20.41 -53.86
C LYS A 3 36.12 20.78 -52.39
N THR A 4 37.19 21.52 -52.08
CA THR A 4 37.50 21.95 -50.70
C THR A 4 36.52 23.00 -50.19
N THR A 5 36.06 23.93 -51.05
CA THR A 5 35.04 24.92 -50.69
C THR A 5 33.69 24.28 -50.40
N LEU A 6 33.31 23.24 -51.15
CA LEU A 6 32.07 22.50 -50.90
C LEU A 6 32.14 21.72 -49.58
N LEU A 7 33.28 21.09 -49.28
CA LEU A 7 33.47 20.41 -47.99
C LEU A 7 33.45 21.40 -46.81
N ALA A 8 34.06 22.58 -46.96
CA ALA A 8 34.00 23.64 -45.97
C ALA A 8 32.57 24.20 -45.76
N LEU A 9 31.78 24.34 -46.83
CA LEU A 9 30.36 24.73 -46.75
C LEU A 9 29.48 23.64 -46.11
N ILE A 10 29.74 22.36 -46.38
CA ILE A 10 29.05 21.25 -45.71
C ILE A 10 29.44 21.18 -44.22
N ILE A 11 30.69 21.45 -43.88
CA ILE A 11 31.15 21.53 -42.48
C ILE A 11 30.56 22.76 -41.78
N LEU A 12 30.44 23.91 -42.43
CA LEU A 12 29.73 25.06 -41.88
C LEU A 12 28.22 24.81 -41.72
N ALA A 13 27.58 24.11 -42.66
CA ALA A 13 26.18 23.72 -42.54
C ALA A 13 25.95 22.70 -41.41
N ALA A 14 26.87 21.74 -41.22
CA ALA A 14 26.85 20.81 -40.09
C ALA A 14 27.09 21.52 -38.75
N LEU A 15 27.95 22.54 -38.71
CA LEU A 15 28.13 23.40 -37.53
C LEU A 15 26.94 24.34 -37.27
N ALA A 16 26.22 24.76 -38.31
CA ALA A 16 24.96 25.51 -38.16
C ALA A 16 23.80 24.64 -37.68
N MET A 17 23.78 23.34 -38.02
CA MET A 17 22.83 22.36 -37.48
C MET A 17 23.17 21.89 -36.05
N LEU A 18 24.25 22.38 -35.45
CA LEU A 18 24.59 22.17 -34.03
C LEU A 18 24.08 23.31 -33.12
N ALA A 19 23.10 24.11 -33.58
CA ALA A 19 22.49 25.21 -32.83
C ALA A 19 20.96 25.24 -33.01
N GLY A 20 20.24 24.55 -32.11
CA GLY A 20 18.78 24.44 -32.09
C GLY A 20 18.25 23.21 -32.85
N CYS A 21 17.20 22.52 -32.40
CA CYS A 21 16.25 22.83 -31.30
C CYS A 21 16.25 21.75 -30.20
N LYS A 22 15.77 22.12 -29.01
CA LYS A 22 15.20 21.15 -28.06
C LYS A 22 13.77 20.79 -28.49
N GLU A 23 13.38 19.55 -28.27
CA GLU A 23 11.96 19.18 -28.07
C GLU A 23 11.74 19.00 -26.56
N SER A 24 10.54 19.31 -26.08
CA SER A 24 10.22 19.43 -24.64
C SER A 24 9.56 18.18 -24.08
N GLU A 25 9.89 17.81 -22.84
CA GLU A 25 9.15 16.81 -22.07
C GLU A 25 7.65 17.16 -21.93
N THR A 26 6.78 16.15 -21.97
CA THR A 26 5.34 16.33 -21.73
C THR A 26 5.04 16.43 -20.23
N VAL A 27 4.87 17.66 -19.75
CA VAL A 27 4.67 17.99 -18.33
C VAL A 27 3.21 17.79 -17.92
N ILE A 28 2.84 16.59 -17.49
CA ILE A 28 1.52 16.35 -16.85
C ILE A 28 1.51 16.97 -15.44
N ALA A 29 0.63 17.94 -15.17
CA ALA A 29 0.44 18.54 -13.84
C ALA A 29 -1.03 18.56 -13.38
N SER A 30 -1.98 18.31 -14.29
CA SER A 30 -3.43 18.22 -14.07
C SER A 30 -4.02 16.96 -14.72
N LEU A 31 -5.27 16.62 -14.40
CA LEU A 31 -6.02 15.58 -15.12
C LEU A 31 -6.26 15.94 -16.59
N ASP A 32 -6.32 17.24 -16.93
CA ASP A 32 -6.48 17.71 -18.30
C ASP A 32 -5.20 17.47 -19.14
N ASP A 33 -4.01 17.67 -18.56
CA ASP A 33 -2.76 17.25 -19.20
C ASP A 33 -2.69 15.71 -19.36
N ALA A 34 -3.33 14.97 -18.45
CA ALA A 34 -3.37 13.52 -18.47
C ALA A 34 -4.28 12.93 -19.56
N LYS A 35 -5.12 13.75 -20.24
CA LYS A 35 -6.05 13.27 -21.29
C LYS A 35 -5.36 12.50 -22.41
N ASN A 36 -4.15 12.89 -22.82
CA ASN A 36 -3.37 12.21 -23.87
C ASN A 36 -2.17 11.41 -23.32
N ALA A 37 -2.15 11.14 -22.00
CA ALA A 37 -1.11 10.37 -21.33
C ALA A 37 -1.13 8.88 -21.70
N ARG A 38 -0.08 8.17 -21.31
CA ARG A 38 -0.04 6.70 -21.24
C ARG A 38 -0.19 6.30 -19.77
N ILE A 39 -1.12 5.41 -19.40
CA ILE A 39 -1.53 5.23 -17.99
C ILE A 39 -1.45 3.76 -17.56
N GLY A 40 -0.88 3.48 -16.38
CA GLY A 40 -0.77 2.13 -15.82
C GLY A 40 -1.82 1.81 -14.77
N VAL A 41 -2.34 0.60 -14.77
CA VAL A 41 -3.39 0.16 -13.84
C VAL A 41 -3.17 -1.30 -13.43
N MET A 42 -3.65 -1.70 -12.25
CA MET A 42 -3.54 -3.10 -11.82
C MET A 42 -4.68 -3.95 -12.40
N THR A 43 -4.38 -5.13 -12.96
CA THR A 43 -5.34 -6.01 -13.63
C THR A 43 -6.48 -6.42 -12.69
N GLY A 44 -7.73 -6.28 -13.13
CA GLY A 44 -8.92 -6.63 -12.34
C GLY A 44 -9.20 -5.70 -11.16
N SER A 45 -8.44 -4.60 -11.03
CA SER A 45 -8.72 -3.53 -10.07
C SER A 45 -9.84 -2.62 -10.54
N THR A 46 -10.37 -1.82 -9.62
CA THR A 46 -11.31 -0.75 -9.95
C THR A 46 -10.61 0.44 -10.64
N GLY A 47 -9.37 0.75 -10.26
CA GLY A 47 -8.53 1.76 -10.92
C GLY A 47 -8.36 1.54 -12.43
N GLU A 48 -8.32 0.29 -12.88
CA GLU A 48 -8.38 -0.08 -14.31
C GLU A 48 -9.67 0.42 -14.98
N SER A 49 -10.83 0.15 -14.37
CA SER A 49 -12.13 0.56 -14.89
C SER A 49 -12.40 2.08 -14.81
N ILE A 50 -11.87 2.75 -13.78
CA ILE A 50 -12.03 4.20 -13.56
C ILE A 50 -11.14 5.00 -14.52
N THR A 51 -9.90 4.56 -14.75
CA THR A 51 -9.01 5.22 -15.72
C THR A 51 -9.61 5.21 -17.11
N ALA A 52 -10.18 4.07 -17.53
CA ALA A 52 -10.80 3.89 -18.83
C ALA A 52 -12.08 4.71 -19.05
N SER A 53 -12.74 5.20 -17.98
CA SER A 53 -13.94 6.05 -18.09
C SER A 53 -13.65 7.55 -17.88
N ARG A 54 -12.72 7.90 -16.99
CA ARG A 54 -12.34 9.28 -16.66
C ARG A 54 -11.34 9.89 -17.66
N LEU A 55 -10.41 9.09 -18.21
CA LEU A 55 -9.36 9.53 -19.12
C LEU A 55 -9.38 8.72 -20.45
N PRO A 56 -10.47 8.78 -21.24
CA PRO A 56 -10.70 7.88 -22.38
C PRO A 56 -9.78 8.11 -23.59
N GLU A 57 -9.15 9.27 -23.71
CA GLU A 57 -8.13 9.55 -24.76
C GLU A 57 -6.74 8.99 -24.40
N ALA A 58 -6.55 8.49 -23.18
CA ALA A 58 -5.27 8.07 -22.66
C ALA A 58 -4.95 6.59 -23.00
N GLN A 59 -3.67 6.30 -23.24
CA GLN A 59 -3.15 4.98 -23.55
C GLN A 59 -3.00 4.12 -22.28
N VAL A 60 -4.11 3.56 -21.79
CA VAL A 60 -4.13 2.68 -20.61
C VAL A 60 -3.43 1.33 -20.89
N LYS A 61 -2.74 0.78 -19.89
CA LYS A 61 -2.04 -0.52 -19.92
C LYS A 61 -2.11 -1.20 -18.55
N SER A 62 -2.48 -2.47 -18.52
CA SER A 62 -2.73 -3.26 -17.30
C SER A 62 -1.53 -4.11 -16.89
N PHE A 63 -1.40 -4.38 -15.58
CA PHE A 63 -0.31 -5.12 -14.95
C PHE A 63 -0.82 -5.89 -13.74
N ASP A 64 -0.39 -7.14 -13.55
CA ASP A 64 -0.94 -8.01 -12.50
C ASP A 64 -0.46 -7.62 -11.09
N ASP A 65 0.61 -6.82 -11.02
CA ASP A 65 1.06 -6.09 -9.84
C ASP A 65 1.11 -4.58 -10.16
N ILE A 66 0.62 -3.74 -9.23
CA ILE A 66 0.75 -2.28 -9.30
C ILE A 66 2.22 -1.84 -9.42
N MET A 67 3.14 -2.69 -8.94
CA MET A 67 4.58 -2.51 -9.01
C MET A 67 5.16 -2.66 -10.42
N ASP A 68 4.57 -3.49 -11.27
CA ASP A 68 4.99 -3.58 -12.67
C ASP A 68 4.40 -2.43 -13.50
N ALA A 69 3.22 -1.92 -13.14
CA ALA A 69 2.72 -0.65 -13.66
C ALA A 69 3.69 0.48 -13.32
N VAL A 70 4.07 0.56 -12.04
CA VAL A 70 5.12 1.45 -11.51
C VAL A 70 6.40 1.29 -12.30
N ALA A 71 6.77 0.04 -12.62
CA ALA A 71 7.96 -0.27 -13.39
C ALA A 71 7.87 0.03 -14.90
N ALA A 72 6.67 0.26 -15.43
CA ALA A 72 6.46 0.70 -16.80
C ALA A 72 6.43 2.22 -16.93
N MET A 73 5.79 2.95 -16.01
CA MET A 73 5.88 4.42 -16.00
C MET A 73 7.32 4.86 -15.82
N LYS A 74 8.08 4.09 -15.02
CA LYS A 74 9.53 4.18 -14.89
C LYS A 74 10.19 4.36 -16.26
N SER A 75 9.90 3.53 -17.24
CA SER A 75 10.63 3.53 -18.53
C SER A 75 10.23 4.66 -19.51
N GLY A 76 9.50 5.67 -19.05
CA GLY A 76 8.88 6.66 -19.94
C GLY A 76 7.95 6.00 -20.96
N GLN A 77 7.43 4.81 -20.64
CA GLN A 77 6.46 4.07 -21.45
C GLN A 77 5.03 4.45 -21.06
N LEU A 78 4.83 4.72 -19.77
CA LEU A 78 3.66 5.42 -19.24
C LEU A 78 4.09 6.83 -18.82
N ASP A 79 3.13 7.74 -18.77
CA ASP A 79 3.23 9.08 -18.21
C ASP A 79 2.41 9.22 -16.92
N ALA A 80 1.45 8.30 -16.68
CA ALA A 80 0.69 8.19 -15.44
C ALA A 80 0.36 6.75 -14.95
N ILE A 81 -0.18 6.57 -13.73
CA ILE A 81 -0.73 5.31 -13.13
C ILE A 81 -1.93 5.65 -12.24
N VAL A 82 -2.87 4.73 -12.01
CA VAL A 82 -4.00 4.92 -11.08
C VAL A 82 -4.15 3.77 -10.07
N THR A 83 -4.29 4.10 -8.78
CA THR A 83 -4.62 3.15 -7.68
C THR A 83 -5.31 3.86 -6.49
N ALA A 84 -5.80 3.12 -5.49
CA ALA A 84 -6.62 3.64 -4.37
C ALA A 84 -5.84 4.60 -3.46
N PHE A 85 -6.40 5.74 -3.04
CA PHE A 85 -5.66 6.87 -2.47
C PHE A 85 -4.80 6.53 -1.27
N PRO A 86 -5.22 5.89 -0.16
CA PRO A 86 -4.27 5.52 0.90
C PRO A 86 -3.21 4.50 0.48
N ALA A 87 -3.41 3.81 -0.65
CA ALA A 87 -2.43 2.97 -1.33
C ALA A 87 -1.71 3.68 -2.51
N ALA A 88 -2.15 4.85 -2.98
CA ALA A 88 -1.42 5.87 -3.74
C ALA A 88 -0.82 6.96 -2.83
N LEU A 89 -1.04 6.77 -1.53
CA LEU A 89 -0.39 7.22 -0.30
C LEU A 89 0.17 5.98 0.42
N GLN A 90 0.44 4.92 -0.39
CA GLN A 90 1.68 4.13 -0.41
C GLN A 90 2.36 4.08 -1.81
N VAL A 91 1.65 4.49 -2.90
CA VAL A 91 2.12 4.75 -4.29
C VAL A 91 2.34 6.24 -4.89
N SER A 92 2.28 7.46 -4.25
CA SER A 92 2.90 8.83 -4.55
C SER A 92 3.87 9.80 -3.66
N LYS A 93 4.24 9.65 -2.36
CA LYS A 93 5.51 10.07 -1.56
C LYS A 93 6.68 9.05 -1.57
N LYS A 94 6.72 7.85 -0.92
CA LYS A 94 7.45 6.59 -1.32
C LYS A 94 8.84 6.72 -2.03
N ASN A 95 9.24 5.80 -2.93
CA ASN A 95 10.31 6.03 -3.93
C ASN A 95 10.21 7.39 -4.66
N THR A 96 11.04 8.40 -4.37
CA THR A 96 10.87 9.84 -4.74
C THR A 96 10.71 10.32 -6.18
N GLU A 97 10.16 9.51 -7.09
CA GLU A 97 9.99 10.00 -8.44
C GLU A 97 8.66 9.70 -9.20
N LEU A 98 7.47 9.85 -8.57
CA LEU A 98 6.17 10.03 -9.30
C LEU A 98 5.08 10.93 -8.66
N GLY A 99 4.77 12.07 -9.26
CA GLY A 99 3.71 12.95 -8.79
C GLY A 99 2.34 12.33 -8.53
N LEU A 100 1.76 12.37 -7.32
CA LEU A 100 0.29 12.45 -7.27
C LEU A 100 -0.12 13.74 -7.96
N LEU A 101 -1.00 13.61 -8.93
CA LEU A 101 -1.97 14.63 -9.27
C LEU A 101 -2.81 14.94 -8.02
N SER A 102 -3.10 16.23 -7.80
CA SER A 102 -3.80 16.67 -6.60
C SER A 102 -5.31 16.41 -6.64
N GLU A 103 -5.85 15.95 -7.77
CA GLU A 103 -7.22 15.45 -7.92
C GLU A 103 -7.31 13.92 -7.93
N PRO A 104 -8.24 13.32 -7.16
CA PRO A 104 -8.63 11.93 -7.32
C PRO A 104 -9.51 11.74 -8.57
N LEU A 105 -9.50 10.53 -9.13
CA LEU A 105 -10.34 10.13 -10.24
C LEU A 105 -11.72 9.64 -9.79
N ASP A 106 -11.85 9.00 -8.63
CA ASP A 106 -13.13 8.61 -8.03
C ASP A 106 -13.00 8.25 -6.53
N GLN A 107 -14.08 7.84 -5.87
CA GLN A 107 -14.11 7.35 -4.48
C GLN A 107 -14.74 5.95 -4.34
N GLU A 108 -14.31 5.17 -3.34
CA GLU A 108 -14.65 3.75 -3.16
C GLU A 108 -14.71 3.27 -1.69
N ASP A 109 -15.66 2.37 -1.43
CA ASP A 109 -15.83 1.67 -0.15
C ASP A 109 -14.99 0.38 -0.07
N THR A 110 -14.38 0.15 1.10
CA THR A 110 -13.58 -1.03 1.42
C THR A 110 -14.22 -1.87 2.52
N ALA A 111 -14.51 -3.15 2.23
CA ALA A 111 -15.25 -4.06 3.11
C ALA A 111 -14.65 -5.47 3.19
N ILE A 112 -15.23 -6.32 4.03
CA ILE A 112 -14.84 -7.72 4.23
C ILE A 112 -15.63 -8.59 3.25
N ALA A 113 -14.97 -9.36 2.38
CA ALA A 113 -15.63 -10.30 1.47
C ALA A 113 -15.96 -11.63 2.18
N LEU A 114 -17.05 -12.31 1.81
CA LEU A 114 -17.40 -13.65 2.34
C LEU A 114 -17.97 -14.60 1.28
N ARG A 115 -17.92 -15.91 1.57
CA ARG A 115 -18.67 -16.95 0.85
C ARG A 115 -20.18 -16.64 0.81
N LYS A 116 -20.81 -16.73 -0.37
CA LYS A 116 -22.28 -16.69 -0.50
C LYS A 116 -22.92 -17.88 0.22
N GLY A 117 -23.94 -17.61 1.04
CA GLY A 117 -24.57 -18.59 1.93
C GLY A 117 -23.95 -18.67 3.34
N ASN A 118 -22.96 -17.82 3.68
CA ASN A 118 -22.40 -17.71 5.03
C ASN A 118 -22.98 -16.50 5.79
N ASP A 119 -24.29 -16.32 5.69
CA ASP A 119 -25.00 -15.10 6.11
C ASP A 119 -25.00 -14.89 7.64
N ALA A 120 -24.89 -15.98 8.40
CA ALA A 120 -24.70 -15.92 9.86
C ALA A 120 -23.35 -15.30 10.25
N LEU A 121 -22.28 -15.58 9.50
CA LEU A 121 -20.99 -14.92 9.68
C LEU A 121 -21.05 -13.46 9.21
N LEU A 122 -21.66 -13.18 8.04
CA LEU A 122 -21.85 -11.80 7.55
C LEU A 122 -22.57 -10.91 8.58
N ALA A 123 -23.70 -11.36 9.14
CA ALA A 123 -24.43 -10.63 10.17
C ALA A 123 -23.58 -10.42 11.43
N SER A 124 -22.78 -11.43 11.79
CA SER A 124 -21.84 -11.36 12.90
C SER A 124 -20.74 -10.31 12.67
N LEU A 125 -20.13 -10.26 11.48
CA LEU A 125 -19.11 -9.26 11.14
C LEU A 125 -19.70 -7.84 11.10
N ASN A 126 -20.87 -7.66 10.49
CA ASN A 126 -21.54 -6.36 10.39
C ASN A 126 -21.87 -5.76 11.75
N ARG A 127 -22.30 -6.58 12.72
CA ARG A 127 -22.49 -6.14 14.10
C ARG A 127 -21.18 -5.59 14.70
N ILE A 128 -20.07 -6.30 14.54
CA ILE A 128 -18.78 -5.93 15.15
C ILE A 128 -18.21 -4.66 14.51
N ILE A 129 -18.27 -4.53 13.18
CA ILE A 129 -17.84 -3.30 12.50
C ILE A 129 -18.68 -2.10 12.98
N SER A 130 -19.98 -2.29 13.21
CA SER A 130 -20.87 -1.25 13.76
C SER A 130 -20.51 -0.90 15.22
N GLU A 131 -20.22 -1.91 16.05
CA GLU A 131 -19.75 -1.70 17.43
C GLU A 131 -18.41 -0.95 17.46
N LEU A 132 -17.40 -1.39 16.72
CA LEU A 132 -16.08 -0.74 16.65
C LEU A 132 -16.14 0.67 16.02
N LYS A 133 -17.11 0.94 15.12
CA LYS A 133 -17.39 2.31 14.64
C LYS A 133 -18.01 3.18 15.72
N SER A 134 -18.92 2.64 16.54
CA SER A 134 -19.70 3.42 17.52
C SER A 134 -19.04 3.59 18.88
N ASP A 135 -18.17 2.67 19.30
CA ASP A 135 -17.29 2.84 20.48
C ASP A 135 -16.00 3.62 20.16
N GLY A 136 -15.79 3.99 18.89
CA GLY A 136 -14.64 4.78 18.44
C GLY A 136 -13.36 3.99 18.26
N THR A 137 -13.35 2.67 18.54
CA THR A 137 -12.15 1.84 18.38
C THR A 137 -11.66 1.85 16.94
N LEU A 138 -12.55 1.73 15.94
CA LEU A 138 -12.16 1.74 14.52
C LEU A 138 -11.55 3.08 14.09
N GLU A 139 -12.05 4.21 14.58
CA GLU A 139 -11.44 5.52 14.31
C GLU A 139 -10.09 5.69 15.02
N SER A 140 -9.89 5.03 16.16
CA SER A 140 -8.59 4.93 16.83
C SER A 140 -7.62 4.04 16.03
N MET A 141 -8.08 2.90 15.49
CA MET A 141 -7.30 2.01 14.62
C MET A 141 -6.92 2.73 13.31
N LYS A 142 -7.86 3.41 12.64
CA LYS A 142 -7.58 4.24 11.46
C LYS A 142 -6.48 5.27 11.75
N LYS A 143 -6.57 5.98 12.88
CA LYS A 143 -5.54 6.96 13.29
C LYS A 143 -4.22 6.34 13.75
N ARG A 144 -4.21 5.05 14.15
CA ARG A 144 -2.98 4.26 14.34
C ARG A 144 -2.31 3.93 13.01
N TRP A 145 -3.04 3.40 12.03
CA TRP A 145 -2.45 2.84 10.78
C TRP A 145 -2.29 3.87 9.63
N PHE A 146 -3.21 4.82 9.45
CA PHE A 146 -3.13 5.86 8.42
C PHE A 146 -2.33 7.08 8.90
N LYS A 147 -1.02 6.90 9.10
CA LYS A 147 -0.12 7.97 9.57
C LYS A 147 0.42 8.84 8.42
N PRO A 148 0.07 10.14 8.34
CA PRO A 148 0.54 11.01 7.25
C PRO A 148 2.04 11.36 7.34
N ASP A 149 2.57 11.39 8.57
CA ASP A 149 3.93 11.76 8.97
C ASP A 149 4.94 10.61 8.92
N LEU A 150 4.46 9.37 9.16
CA LEU A 150 5.24 8.15 9.42
C LEU A 150 6.07 8.10 10.70
N SER A 151 5.54 8.59 11.81
CA SER A 151 5.91 7.96 13.07
C SER A 151 5.56 6.45 13.02
N PRO A 152 6.36 5.54 13.60
CA PRO A 152 5.99 4.13 13.73
C PRO A 152 4.67 4.00 14.51
N TYR A 153 3.94 2.91 14.31
CA TYR A 153 2.60 2.72 14.87
C TYR A 153 2.62 2.62 16.42
N GLU A 154 1.61 3.17 17.10
CA GLU A 154 1.51 3.10 18.57
C GLU A 154 0.67 1.91 19.02
N GLU A 155 1.15 1.12 19.98
CA GLU A 155 0.29 0.25 20.80
C GLU A 155 -0.47 1.06 21.88
N MET A 156 -1.48 0.45 22.52
CA MET A 156 -2.55 1.16 23.24
C MET A 156 -2.11 2.17 24.32
N ASN A 157 -2.68 3.39 24.24
CA ASN A 157 -2.64 4.46 25.24
C ASN A 157 -4.01 4.64 25.92
N ILE A 158 -4.02 5.00 27.22
CA ILE A 158 -5.25 5.26 28.01
C ILE A 158 -5.46 6.77 28.21
N THR A 159 -6.65 7.28 27.93
CA THR A 159 -6.98 8.71 27.92
C THR A 159 -7.17 9.32 29.31
N LEU A 160 -6.72 10.57 29.49
CA LEU A 160 -6.86 11.39 30.71
C LEU A 160 -7.86 12.55 30.51
N PRO A 161 -8.72 12.89 31.49
CA PRO A 161 -9.54 14.10 31.47
C PRO A 161 -8.73 15.40 31.61
N ALA A 162 -9.28 16.49 31.08
CA ALA A 162 -8.57 17.75 30.88
C ALA A 162 -8.89 18.87 31.89
N GLU A 163 -9.94 18.73 32.71
CA GLU A 163 -10.44 19.81 33.58
C GLU A 163 -10.16 19.56 35.07
N GLY A 164 -9.04 20.08 35.57
CA GLY A 164 -8.74 20.09 37.00
C GLY A 164 -7.38 20.68 37.33
N ALA A 165 -7.17 21.10 38.58
CA ALA A 165 -5.84 21.45 39.06
C ALA A 165 -4.95 20.19 39.03
N PRO A 166 -3.75 20.23 38.42
CA PRO A 166 -2.94 19.03 38.22
C PRO A 166 -2.60 18.36 39.55
N LEU A 167 -2.60 17.02 39.55
CA LEU A 167 -2.16 16.19 40.68
C LEU A 167 -0.66 15.94 40.54
N LYS A 168 0.13 16.44 41.50
CA LYS A 168 1.59 16.42 41.44
C LYS A 168 2.14 15.12 42.02
N ILE A 169 2.69 14.27 41.16
CA ILE A 169 3.13 12.92 41.51
C ILE A 169 4.65 12.89 41.70
N GLY A 170 5.10 12.66 42.92
CA GLY A 170 6.50 12.35 43.22
C GLY A 170 6.84 10.92 42.81
N VAL A 171 7.85 10.76 41.95
CA VAL A 171 8.33 9.45 41.48
C VAL A 171 9.85 9.33 41.55
N SER A 172 10.36 8.11 41.67
CA SER A 172 11.78 7.79 41.46
C SER A 172 11.87 6.84 40.27
N ALA A 173 11.81 7.41 39.06
CA ALA A 173 11.62 6.68 37.81
C ALA A 173 12.93 5.97 37.36
N THR A 174 13.39 5.02 38.17
CA THR A 174 14.63 4.24 38.02
C THR A 174 14.44 2.77 38.42
N ARG A 175 13.20 2.29 38.51
CA ARG A 175 12.81 0.95 39.00
C ARG A 175 11.87 0.31 37.99
N GLU A 176 12.40 -0.10 36.84
CA GLU A 176 11.70 -1.01 35.92
C GLU A 176 11.30 -2.30 36.68
N PRO A 177 10.08 -2.85 36.51
CA PRO A 177 8.98 -2.37 35.65
C PRO A 177 7.96 -1.44 36.35
N PHE A 178 8.21 -1.04 37.60
CA PHE A 178 7.29 -0.23 38.40
C PHE A 178 7.21 1.23 37.96
N SER A 179 8.33 1.94 38.03
CA SER A 179 8.41 3.33 37.59
C SER A 179 9.78 3.59 36.98
N PHE A 180 9.81 3.87 35.69
CA PHE A 180 11.03 4.16 34.92
C PHE A 180 10.76 5.24 33.88
N VAL A 181 11.80 5.73 33.20
CA VAL A 181 11.68 6.66 32.09
C VAL A 181 11.82 5.89 30.78
N ASP A 182 10.91 6.07 29.83
CA ASP A 182 11.00 5.46 28.50
C ASP A 182 12.05 6.16 27.60
N LYS A 183 12.23 5.65 26.38
CA LYS A 183 13.18 6.21 25.41
C LYS A 183 12.79 7.64 25.01
N GLU A 184 11.52 7.98 25.17
CA GLU A 184 10.88 9.26 24.85
C GLU A 184 10.91 10.26 26.02
N GLY A 185 11.52 9.90 27.15
CA GLY A 185 11.71 10.79 28.31
C GLY A 185 10.51 10.87 29.27
N ARG A 186 9.47 10.05 29.08
CA ARG A 186 8.22 10.04 29.87
C ARG A 186 8.32 9.06 31.02
N VAL A 187 7.72 9.40 32.17
CA VAL A 187 7.57 8.47 33.29
C VAL A 187 6.54 7.39 32.91
N THR A 188 6.94 6.13 32.96
CA THR A 188 6.13 4.96 32.57
C THR A 188 6.38 3.77 33.52
N GLY A 189 5.81 2.60 33.18
CA GLY A 189 5.73 1.43 34.05
C GLY A 189 4.46 1.41 34.90
N HIS A 190 4.27 0.34 35.67
CA HIS A 190 3.08 0.08 36.50
C HIS A 190 2.56 1.31 37.26
N ASP A 191 3.43 1.99 38.02
CA ASP A 191 3.10 3.15 38.83
C ASP A 191 2.88 4.41 38.00
N GLY A 192 3.58 4.53 36.86
CA GLY A 192 3.39 5.64 35.93
C GLY A 192 2.04 5.55 35.20
N GLU A 193 1.59 4.35 34.87
CA GLU A 193 0.27 4.11 34.27
C GLU A 193 -0.83 4.15 35.35
N LEU A 194 -0.60 3.57 36.54
CA LEU A 194 -1.52 3.67 37.68
C LEU A 194 -1.74 5.12 38.12
N ALA A 195 -0.69 5.94 38.24
CA ALA A 195 -0.83 7.35 38.61
C ALA A 195 -1.64 8.14 37.57
N ARG A 196 -1.50 7.81 36.27
CA ARG A 196 -2.37 8.33 35.21
C ARG A 196 -3.81 7.87 35.42
N ILE A 197 -4.07 6.58 35.59
CA ILE A 197 -5.43 6.03 35.77
C ILE A 197 -6.12 6.57 37.03
N ILE A 198 -5.37 6.82 38.12
CA ILE A 198 -5.87 7.52 39.30
C ILE A 198 -6.28 8.96 38.94
N GLY A 199 -5.42 9.70 38.23
CA GLY A 199 -5.77 11.01 37.67
C GLY A 199 -7.01 10.95 36.77
N ALA A 200 -7.17 9.89 35.97
CA ALA A 200 -8.32 9.69 35.10
C ALA A 200 -9.63 9.55 35.89
N LYS A 201 -9.65 8.66 36.90
CA LYS A 201 -10.81 8.45 37.77
C LYS A 201 -11.14 9.67 38.64
N LEU A 202 -10.12 10.43 39.04
CA LEU A 202 -10.28 11.72 39.77
C LEU A 202 -10.54 12.92 38.85
N GLN A 203 -10.58 12.72 37.52
CA GLN A 203 -10.70 13.76 36.48
C GLN A 203 -9.65 14.89 36.55
N ARG A 204 -8.47 14.61 37.13
CA ARG A 204 -7.37 15.58 37.26
C ARG A 204 -6.19 15.24 36.34
N PRO A 205 -5.62 16.20 35.59
CA PRO A 205 -4.39 15.98 34.85
C PRO A 205 -3.23 15.68 35.81
N VAL A 206 -2.19 15.00 35.32
CA VAL A 206 -1.11 14.43 36.14
C VAL A 206 0.24 15.05 35.77
N GLU A 207 0.93 15.62 36.77
CA GLU A 207 2.26 16.24 36.62
C GLU A 207 3.31 15.42 37.37
N PHE A 208 4.30 14.86 36.65
CA PHE A 208 5.31 13.96 37.23
C PHE A 208 6.58 14.68 37.67
N PHE A 209 6.94 14.55 38.95
CA PHE A 209 8.16 15.07 39.55
C PHE A 209 9.15 13.94 39.85
N ASN A 210 10.01 13.63 38.87
CA ASN A 210 11.04 12.60 39.00
C ASN A 210 12.21 13.07 39.90
N MET A 211 12.54 12.33 40.95
CA MET A 211 13.62 12.63 41.89
C MET A 211 14.17 11.39 42.60
N LYS A 212 15.34 11.50 43.24
CA LYS A 212 15.95 10.40 44.00
C LYS A 212 14.99 9.91 45.11
N PHE A 213 14.82 8.59 45.24
CA PHE A 213 13.88 7.95 46.17
C PHE A 213 13.91 8.50 47.62
N MET A 214 15.10 8.81 48.17
CA MET A 214 15.26 9.40 49.52
C MET A 214 14.70 10.83 49.67
N ALA A 215 14.52 11.57 48.58
CA ALA A 215 14.00 12.95 48.59
C ALA A 215 12.47 13.02 48.51
N LEU A 216 11.79 11.91 48.22
CA LEU A 216 10.34 11.87 47.99
C LEU A 216 9.52 12.27 49.22
N ILE A 217 9.77 11.64 50.38
CA ILE A 217 9.05 11.96 51.62
C ILE A 217 9.25 13.43 52.04
N PRO A 218 10.48 14.00 52.05
CA PRO A 218 10.68 15.43 52.25
C PRO A 218 9.92 16.32 51.25
N ALA A 219 9.88 15.95 49.96
CA ALA A 219 9.17 16.73 48.93
C ALA A 219 7.64 16.69 49.08
N LEU A 220 7.08 15.57 49.55
CA LEU A 220 5.67 15.44 49.90
C LEU A 220 5.36 16.26 51.16
N GLN A 221 6.19 16.16 52.20
CA GLN A 221 6.05 16.96 53.42
C GLN A 221 6.16 18.46 53.17
N SER A 222 7.00 18.90 52.23
CA SER A 222 7.12 20.31 51.83
C SER A 222 6.04 20.77 50.85
N GLY A 223 5.06 19.92 50.50
CA GLY A 223 4.01 20.25 49.51
C GLY A 223 4.52 20.52 48.10
N LYS A 224 5.71 20.01 47.73
CA LYS A 224 6.23 20.08 46.36
C LYS A 224 5.52 19.07 45.45
N VAL A 225 5.06 17.96 46.02
CA VAL A 225 4.22 16.93 45.39
C VAL A 225 3.03 16.63 46.31
N ASP A 226 1.91 16.23 45.72
CA ASP A 226 0.66 15.94 46.44
C ASP A 226 0.56 14.45 46.85
N LEU A 227 1.15 13.58 46.02
CA LEU A 227 1.08 12.12 46.10
C LEU A 227 2.43 11.51 45.70
N ILE A 228 2.84 10.40 46.31
CA ILE A 228 3.98 9.58 45.86
C ILE A 228 3.46 8.24 45.34
N VAL A 229 3.74 7.90 44.07
CA VAL A 229 3.39 6.60 43.45
C VAL A 229 4.65 6.05 42.76
N THR A 230 5.47 5.27 43.49
CA THR A 230 6.76 4.75 42.98
C THR A 230 7.28 3.55 43.79
N GLY A 231 6.49 2.49 43.85
CA GLY A 231 6.85 1.22 44.50
C GLY A 231 7.22 1.36 45.98
N MET A 232 6.57 2.26 46.72
CA MET A 232 6.95 2.58 48.09
C MET A 232 6.30 1.64 49.10
N THR A 233 7.14 0.86 49.80
CA THR A 233 6.71 0.00 50.90
C THR A 233 6.22 0.80 52.11
N ALA A 234 5.05 0.47 52.64
CA ALA A 234 4.39 1.20 53.72
C ALA A 234 4.80 0.69 55.13
N THR A 235 6.05 0.91 55.54
CA THR A 235 6.58 0.48 56.85
C THR A 235 6.16 1.38 58.02
N ASP A 236 6.18 0.86 59.24
CA ASP A 236 5.77 1.58 60.46
C ASP A 236 6.63 2.83 60.75
N GLU A 237 7.90 2.84 60.32
CA GLU A 237 8.77 4.02 60.38
C GLU A 237 8.28 5.13 59.46
N ARG A 238 7.81 4.77 58.26
CA ARG A 238 7.28 5.73 57.28
C ARG A 238 5.88 6.21 57.68
N ARG A 239 5.03 5.31 58.21
CA ARG A 239 3.70 5.63 58.75
C ARG A 239 3.73 6.64 59.92
N LYS A 240 4.88 6.85 60.57
CA LYS A 240 5.07 7.93 61.57
C LYS A 240 5.17 9.33 60.94
N VAL A 241 5.59 9.46 59.68
CA VAL A 241 5.95 10.75 59.05
C VAL A 241 5.12 11.11 57.81
N VAL A 242 4.50 10.13 57.16
CA VAL A 242 3.51 10.27 56.09
C VAL A 242 2.36 9.29 56.32
N ASP A 243 1.22 9.48 55.67
CA ASP A 243 0.16 8.47 55.57
C ASP A 243 0.25 7.71 54.25
N PHE A 244 -0.42 6.56 54.18
CA PHE A 244 -0.41 5.67 53.03
C PHE A 244 -1.83 5.29 52.64
N THR A 245 -2.06 5.09 51.34
CA THR A 245 -3.30 4.53 50.79
C THR A 245 -3.52 3.09 51.24
N GLU A 246 -4.68 2.53 50.90
CA GLU A 246 -4.82 1.09 50.74
C GLU A 246 -3.76 0.56 49.75
N PRO A 247 -3.23 -0.66 49.97
CA PRO A 247 -2.09 -1.16 49.22
C PRO A 247 -2.50 -1.62 47.82
N TYR A 248 -2.00 -0.94 46.79
CA TYR A 248 -2.30 -1.26 45.40
C TYR A 248 -1.48 -2.44 44.84
N TYR A 249 -0.46 -2.91 45.57
CA TYR A 249 0.32 -4.10 45.20
C TYR A 249 0.92 -4.81 46.43
N ALA A 250 0.64 -6.11 46.56
CA ALA A 250 1.25 -6.97 47.57
C ALA A 250 2.60 -7.51 47.05
N ASN A 251 3.71 -7.07 47.64
CA ASN A 251 5.06 -7.43 47.22
C ASN A 251 5.65 -8.52 48.12
N ALA A 252 6.52 -9.34 47.54
CA ALA A 252 7.31 -10.33 48.27
C ALA A 252 8.80 -10.02 48.11
N GLN A 253 9.53 -9.97 49.22
CA GLN A 253 10.99 -10.04 49.19
C GLN A 253 11.37 -11.50 48.98
N VAL A 254 12.11 -11.80 47.92
CA VAL A 254 12.65 -13.14 47.61
C VAL A 254 14.14 -13.03 47.30
N MET A 255 14.80 -14.16 47.04
CA MET A 255 16.21 -14.20 46.68
C MET A 255 16.46 -14.65 45.24
N LEU A 256 17.33 -13.90 44.57
CA LEU A 256 17.92 -14.24 43.29
C LEU A 256 19.26 -14.98 43.53
N VAL A 257 19.40 -16.17 42.94
CA VAL A 257 20.54 -17.10 43.09
C VAL A 257 20.98 -17.63 41.73
N LYS A 258 22.06 -18.41 41.63
CA LYS A 258 22.59 -18.92 40.35
C LYS A 258 22.12 -20.36 40.04
N LYS A 259 21.56 -20.60 38.84
CA LYS A 259 20.84 -21.84 38.45
C LYS A 259 21.55 -23.16 38.75
N ASN A 260 22.86 -23.23 38.58
CA ASN A 260 23.63 -24.47 38.82
C ASN A 260 23.81 -24.81 40.32
N ALA A 261 23.01 -24.20 41.20
CA ALA A 261 22.72 -24.68 42.55
C ALA A 261 21.68 -25.83 42.57
N ALA A 262 20.86 -25.97 41.53
CA ALA A 262 19.61 -26.76 41.58
C ALA A 262 19.65 -28.15 40.89
N ALA A 263 20.81 -28.64 40.43
CA ALA A 263 20.94 -29.96 39.80
C ALA A 263 22.22 -30.68 40.26
N ALA A 264 22.15 -32.01 40.40
CA ALA A 264 23.20 -32.81 41.03
C ALA A 264 24.48 -32.97 40.15
N PRO A 265 25.68 -33.08 40.75
CA PRO A 265 26.92 -33.35 40.01
C PRO A 265 27.00 -34.79 39.48
N PRO A 266 27.89 -35.08 38.51
CA PRO A 266 28.29 -36.45 38.18
C PRO A 266 28.93 -37.16 39.39
N PRO A 267 28.92 -38.51 39.43
CA PRO A 267 29.32 -39.28 40.61
C PRO A 267 30.80 -39.06 40.97
N GLY A 268 31.04 -38.58 42.19
CA GLY A 268 32.39 -38.36 42.75
C GLY A 268 32.60 -37.04 43.50
N ILE A 269 31.63 -36.13 43.52
CA ILE A 269 31.71 -34.84 44.24
C ILE A 269 30.59 -34.73 45.30
N ASP A 270 30.89 -34.03 46.38
CA ASP A 270 30.18 -34.08 47.67
C ASP A 270 28.75 -33.49 47.67
N LYS A 271 27.96 -33.89 48.67
CA LYS A 271 26.51 -33.62 48.73
C LYS A 271 26.18 -32.27 49.38
N GLY A 272 25.31 -31.50 48.72
CA GLY A 272 24.50 -30.45 49.36
C GLY A 272 25.13 -29.06 49.47
N ASN A 273 25.12 -28.30 48.38
CA ASN A 273 25.36 -26.84 48.40
C ASN A 273 24.42 -26.09 47.43
N GLY A 274 23.20 -26.60 47.26
CA GLY A 274 22.16 -25.93 46.50
C GLY A 274 21.40 -24.94 47.39
N ILE A 275 21.35 -23.67 47.00
CA ILE A 275 20.40 -22.72 47.57
C ILE A 275 19.05 -22.95 46.88
N SER A 276 18.06 -23.35 47.66
CA SER A 276 16.75 -23.84 47.20
C SER A 276 15.58 -23.22 47.95
N LYS A 277 15.81 -22.79 49.20
CA LYS A 277 14.85 -22.17 50.13
C LYS A 277 15.57 -21.11 51.00
N PRO A 278 14.84 -20.22 51.70
CA PRO A 278 15.44 -19.12 52.45
C PRO A 278 16.33 -19.57 53.61
N GLY A 279 16.10 -20.75 54.18
CA GLY A 279 16.96 -21.32 55.21
C GLY A 279 18.38 -21.68 54.74
N ASP A 280 18.64 -21.78 53.43
CA ASP A 280 19.92 -22.22 52.88
C ASP A 280 20.98 -21.10 52.80
N ILE A 281 20.60 -19.84 53.11
CA ILE A 281 21.45 -18.65 52.92
C ILE A 281 21.91 -17.94 54.19
N ASP A 282 21.49 -18.35 55.39
CA ASP A 282 22.07 -17.78 56.61
C ASP A 282 23.56 -18.15 56.70
N GLY A 283 24.40 -17.21 57.15
CA GLY A 283 25.86 -17.34 57.10
C GLY A 283 26.49 -17.26 55.69
N LYS A 284 25.72 -17.03 54.62
CA LYS A 284 26.27 -16.76 53.26
C LYS A 284 26.45 -15.25 53.02
N ARG A 285 26.97 -14.86 51.86
CA ARG A 285 27.10 -13.45 51.44
C ARG A 285 25.82 -13.00 50.73
N ILE A 286 25.07 -12.09 51.32
CA ILE A 286 23.79 -11.61 50.78
C ILE A 286 23.98 -10.20 50.21
N GLY A 287 23.68 -10.02 48.92
CA GLY A 287 23.50 -8.72 48.30
C GLY A 287 22.17 -8.09 48.73
N VAL A 288 22.17 -6.78 48.98
CA VAL A 288 21.00 -5.97 49.38
C VAL A 288 21.13 -4.55 48.83
N LEU A 289 20.01 -3.86 48.57
CA LEU A 289 20.05 -2.42 48.24
C LEU A 289 19.85 -1.57 49.50
N GLY A 290 20.79 -0.68 49.81
CA GLY A 290 20.82 0.02 51.10
C GLY A 290 19.54 0.80 51.42
N GLY A 291 18.92 0.52 52.57
CA GLY A 291 17.68 1.17 53.02
C GLY A 291 16.41 0.70 52.30
N SER A 292 16.48 -0.39 51.52
CA SER A 292 15.31 -1.00 50.88
C SER A 292 14.52 -1.93 51.81
N ALA A 293 13.32 -2.32 51.37
CA ALA A 293 12.52 -3.34 52.03
C ALA A 293 13.29 -4.68 52.14
N GLY A 294 13.99 -5.09 51.09
CA GLY A 294 14.81 -6.30 51.07
C GLY A 294 16.01 -6.25 52.01
N ASP A 295 16.64 -5.07 52.19
CA ASP A 295 17.75 -4.87 53.14
C ASP A 295 17.28 -5.00 54.60
N LEU A 296 16.12 -4.42 54.93
CA LEU A 296 15.50 -4.56 56.25
C LEU A 296 15.05 -6.01 56.52
N ALA A 297 14.37 -6.65 55.56
CA ALA A 297 13.95 -8.04 55.66
C ALA A 297 15.14 -8.99 55.82
N ALA A 298 16.17 -8.86 54.96
CA ALA A 298 17.33 -9.73 54.99
C ALA A 298 18.10 -9.64 56.32
N ARG A 299 18.26 -8.44 56.89
CA ARG A 299 18.89 -8.25 58.21
C ARG A 299 18.05 -8.78 59.37
N ARG A 300 16.72 -8.72 59.25
CA ARG A 300 15.78 -9.26 60.25
C ARG A 300 15.80 -10.79 60.27
N HIS A 301 15.85 -11.43 59.09
CA HIS A 301 15.67 -12.88 58.94
C HIS A 301 16.99 -13.68 58.85
N PHE A 302 18.11 -13.07 58.44
CA PHE A 302 19.42 -13.73 58.30
C PHE A 302 20.53 -12.98 59.05
N PRO A 303 20.45 -12.87 60.40
CA PRO A 303 21.36 -12.04 61.18
C PRO A 303 22.82 -12.52 61.16
N ASN A 304 23.10 -13.76 60.75
CA ASN A 304 24.46 -14.30 60.66
C ASN A 304 25.08 -14.13 59.25
N ALA A 305 24.31 -13.62 58.27
CA ALA A 305 24.78 -13.43 56.91
C ALA A 305 25.68 -12.20 56.72
N THR A 306 26.58 -12.26 55.74
CA THR A 306 27.49 -11.17 55.38
C THR A 306 26.86 -10.27 54.32
N PHE A 307 26.39 -9.08 54.71
CA PHE A 307 25.69 -8.17 53.81
C PHE A 307 26.64 -7.35 52.91
N GLN A 308 26.44 -7.44 51.59
CA GLN A 308 27.04 -6.55 50.59
C GLN A 308 25.97 -5.54 50.13
N VAL A 309 26.21 -4.26 50.41
CA VAL A 309 25.26 -3.18 50.09
C VAL A 309 25.57 -2.61 48.71
N PHE A 310 24.57 -2.63 47.83
CA PHE A 310 24.63 -2.07 46.48
C PHE A 310 23.68 -0.87 46.33
N VAL A 311 23.87 -0.09 45.27
CA VAL A 311 23.04 1.08 44.95
C VAL A 311 22.01 0.76 43.86
N ALA A 312 22.37 -0.08 42.87
CA ALA A 312 21.46 -0.56 41.82
C ALA A 312 21.23 -2.08 41.90
N SER A 313 20.03 -2.52 41.53
CA SER A 313 19.64 -3.94 41.52
C SER A 313 20.40 -4.76 40.48
N ALA A 314 20.80 -4.14 39.37
CA ALA A 314 21.66 -4.76 38.36
C ALA A 314 23.06 -5.11 38.90
N ASP A 315 23.66 -4.26 39.74
CA ASP A 315 24.98 -4.52 40.35
C ASP A 315 24.92 -5.69 41.34
N ALA A 316 23.84 -5.75 42.13
CA ALA A 316 23.61 -6.84 43.07
C ALA A 316 23.35 -8.18 42.35
N ALA A 317 22.56 -8.17 41.27
CA ALA A 317 22.38 -9.33 40.40
C ALA A 317 23.70 -9.75 39.73
N LEU A 318 24.52 -8.80 39.27
CA LEU A 318 25.85 -9.04 38.73
C LEU A 318 26.81 -9.63 39.78
N ALA A 319 26.69 -9.22 41.05
CA ALA A 319 27.45 -9.81 42.16
C ALA A 319 27.09 -11.28 42.39
N VAL A 320 25.81 -11.68 42.28
CA VAL A 320 25.39 -13.10 42.33
C VAL A 320 25.85 -13.87 41.08
N LYS A 321 25.68 -13.28 39.88
CA LYS A 321 26.16 -13.83 38.59
C LYS A 321 27.65 -14.15 38.62
N THR A 322 28.44 -13.28 39.25
CA THR A 322 29.90 -13.42 39.41
C THR A 322 30.34 -14.13 40.70
N ARG A 323 29.41 -14.62 41.54
CA ARG A 323 29.67 -15.26 42.85
C ARG A 323 30.45 -14.39 43.85
N LYS A 324 30.37 -13.06 43.72
CA LYS A 324 30.80 -12.08 44.74
C LYS A 324 29.82 -12.03 45.92
N ALA A 325 28.53 -12.14 45.62
CA ALA A 325 27.49 -12.52 46.55
C ALA A 325 27.00 -13.94 46.22
N ASP A 326 26.35 -14.61 47.18
CA ASP A 326 25.78 -15.95 47.04
C ASP A 326 24.27 -15.89 46.71
N ALA A 327 23.58 -14.87 47.22
CA ALA A 327 22.19 -14.53 46.94
C ALA A 327 21.99 -13.00 46.94
N PHE A 328 20.93 -12.49 46.30
CA PHE A 328 20.49 -11.09 46.37
C PHE A 328 19.02 -11.05 46.78
N ILE A 329 18.70 -10.41 47.91
CA ILE A 329 17.32 -10.29 48.42
C ILE A 329 16.71 -8.96 47.98
N TYR A 330 15.57 -9.03 47.30
CA TYR A 330 14.85 -7.85 46.80
C TYR A 330 13.40 -8.17 46.36
N ASP A 331 12.70 -7.16 45.85
CA ASP A 331 11.36 -7.24 45.25
C ASP A 331 11.27 -8.34 44.18
N LYS A 332 10.42 -9.36 44.39
CA LYS A 332 10.27 -10.52 43.48
C LYS A 332 10.09 -10.14 42.03
N SER A 333 9.29 -9.12 41.79
CA SER A 333 8.98 -8.53 40.49
C SER A 333 10.19 -7.89 39.78
N VAL A 334 11.02 -7.15 40.51
CA VAL A 334 12.28 -6.61 39.96
C VAL A 334 13.30 -7.73 39.76
N LEU A 335 13.32 -8.73 40.65
CA LEU A 335 14.16 -9.92 40.48
C LEU A 335 13.72 -10.80 39.30
N LEU A 336 12.43 -10.82 38.93
CA LEU A 336 11.92 -11.57 37.76
C LEU A 336 12.51 -11.01 36.47
N ASN A 337 12.41 -9.69 36.28
CA ASN A 337 13.03 -8.97 35.17
C ASN A 337 14.56 -9.16 35.13
N LEU A 338 15.22 -9.19 36.30
CA LEU A 338 16.66 -9.44 36.38
C LEU A 338 17.06 -10.90 36.11
N ALA A 339 16.28 -11.90 36.53
CA ALA A 339 16.49 -13.33 36.23
C ALA A 339 16.22 -13.66 34.74
N GLU A 340 15.31 -12.92 34.12
CA GLU A 340 15.04 -12.99 32.68
C GLU A 340 16.22 -12.43 31.88
N LYS A 341 16.64 -11.20 32.18
CA LYS A 341 17.82 -10.55 31.56
C LYS A 341 19.17 -11.22 31.91
N ASN A 342 19.21 -12.08 32.92
CA ASN A 342 20.39 -12.84 33.34
C ASN A 342 20.05 -14.33 33.45
N PRO A 343 19.97 -15.08 32.33
CA PRO A 343 19.40 -16.41 32.28
C PRO A 343 20.18 -17.49 33.05
N GLU A 344 21.39 -17.21 33.57
CA GLU A 344 22.07 -18.07 34.55
C GLU A 344 21.62 -17.86 36.01
N LEU A 345 20.78 -16.86 36.28
CA LEU A 345 20.15 -16.60 37.57
C LEU A 345 18.72 -17.14 37.64
N VAL A 346 18.24 -17.40 38.85
CA VAL A 346 16.90 -17.93 39.15
C VAL A 346 16.44 -17.43 40.51
N ILE A 347 15.12 -17.28 40.68
CA ILE A 347 14.51 -16.90 41.95
C ILE A 347 14.17 -18.15 42.75
N VAL A 348 14.46 -18.11 44.05
CA VAL A 348 13.80 -18.99 45.02
C VAL A 348 12.44 -18.37 45.32
N ASP A 349 11.35 -19.03 44.91
CA ASP A 349 10.00 -18.45 44.94
C ASP A 349 9.39 -18.31 46.35
N GLU A 350 10.00 -18.96 47.35
CA GLU A 350 9.61 -18.86 48.76
C GLU A 350 10.00 -17.48 49.35
N PRO A 351 9.06 -16.73 49.93
CA PRO A 351 9.30 -15.37 50.39
C PRO A 351 10.13 -15.31 51.68
N VAL A 352 11.06 -14.36 51.71
CA VAL A 352 11.78 -13.92 52.92
C VAL A 352 10.86 -13.08 53.81
N ASP A 353 10.11 -12.16 53.21
CA ASP A 353 9.17 -11.26 53.88
C ASP A 353 8.06 -10.84 52.88
N LYS A 354 6.88 -10.49 53.39
CA LYS A 354 5.73 -10.02 52.59
C LYS A 354 5.38 -8.61 53.02
N LEU A 355 5.48 -7.65 52.10
CA LEU A 355 5.45 -6.24 52.42
C LEU A 355 4.59 -5.48 51.40
N GLU A 356 3.73 -4.61 51.88
CA GLU A 356 2.73 -3.93 51.06
C GLU A 356 3.28 -2.66 50.42
N ILE A 357 2.98 -2.46 49.13
CA ILE A 357 3.24 -1.22 48.39
C ILE A 357 1.94 -0.41 48.32
N ALA A 358 2.03 0.85 48.73
CA ALA A 358 0.92 1.80 48.71
C ALA A 358 1.45 3.19 48.31
N ALA A 359 0.56 4.08 47.86
CA ALA A 359 0.93 5.46 47.58
C ALA A 359 1.00 6.26 48.89
N ALA A 360 1.91 7.23 48.98
CA ALA A 360 2.10 8.02 50.20
C ALA A 360 1.55 9.45 50.05
N ILE A 361 0.89 9.94 51.11
CA ILE A 361 0.16 11.21 51.17
C ILE A 361 0.56 11.98 52.44
N ARG A 362 0.50 13.31 52.37
CA ARG A 362 0.81 14.21 53.49
C ARG A 362 -0.28 14.08 54.58
N LYS A 363 0.10 13.94 55.86
CA LYS A 363 -0.81 13.55 56.97
C LYS A 363 -1.98 14.51 57.23
N ASP A 364 -1.88 15.75 56.79
CA ASP A 364 -2.92 16.77 56.86
C ASP A 364 -3.92 16.72 55.68
N ASN A 365 -3.64 15.94 54.64
CA ASN A 365 -4.49 15.80 53.45
C ASN A 365 -5.32 14.51 53.45
N ALA A 366 -6.09 14.31 54.51
CA ALA A 366 -6.95 13.13 54.68
C ALA A 366 -8.07 13.04 53.62
N ALA A 367 -8.47 14.15 52.99
CA ALA A 367 -9.46 14.17 51.91
C ALA A 367 -8.95 13.45 50.65
N LEU A 368 -7.77 13.83 50.15
CA LEU A 368 -7.16 13.19 48.98
C LEU A 368 -6.85 11.70 49.22
N LEU A 369 -6.52 11.33 50.47
CA LEU A 369 -6.35 9.93 50.88
C LEU A 369 -7.65 9.12 50.75
N ALA A 370 -8.79 9.69 51.19
CA ALA A 370 -10.09 9.02 51.05
C ALA A 370 -10.53 8.90 49.58
N GLU A 371 -10.30 9.94 48.76
CA GLU A 371 -10.58 9.93 47.31
C GLU A 371 -9.77 8.85 46.58
N ILE A 372 -8.46 8.76 46.83
CA ILE A 372 -7.59 7.79 46.17
C ILE A 372 -7.89 6.36 46.64
N ASN A 373 -8.19 6.13 47.93
CA ASN A 373 -8.60 4.81 48.41
C ASN A 373 -9.91 4.34 47.73
N LYS A 374 -10.90 5.24 47.57
CA LYS A 374 -12.13 4.94 46.81
C LYS A 374 -11.81 4.53 45.37
N VAL A 375 -10.94 5.28 44.68
CA VAL A 375 -10.49 4.97 43.32
C VAL A 375 -9.74 3.64 43.24
N LEU A 376 -8.81 3.36 44.15
CA LEU A 376 -8.10 2.07 44.18
C LEU A 376 -9.07 0.91 44.42
N SER A 377 -10.04 1.06 45.32
CA SER A 377 -11.09 0.07 45.58
C SER A 377 -12.03 -0.13 44.38
N GLU A 378 -12.20 0.87 43.50
CA GLU A 378 -12.93 0.73 42.24
C GLU A 378 -12.09 0.01 41.17
N LEU A 379 -10.81 0.41 41.01
CA LEU A 379 -9.87 -0.21 40.08
C LEU A 379 -9.55 -1.68 40.41
N ASP A 380 -9.61 -2.07 41.69
CA ASP A 380 -9.47 -3.47 42.11
C ASP A 380 -10.69 -4.30 41.70
N LYS A 381 -11.91 -3.78 41.95
CA LYS A 381 -13.18 -4.43 41.55
C LYS A 381 -13.35 -4.53 40.03
N GLU A 382 -12.85 -3.54 39.29
CA GLU A 382 -12.78 -3.54 37.83
C GLU A 382 -11.66 -4.45 37.28
N GLY A 383 -10.82 -5.03 38.15
CA GLY A 383 -9.68 -5.86 37.78
C GLY A 383 -8.51 -5.10 37.15
N VAL A 384 -8.60 -3.77 37.04
CA VAL A 384 -7.57 -2.90 36.42
C VAL A 384 -6.26 -2.95 37.19
N LEU A 385 -6.29 -3.04 38.53
CA LEU A 385 -5.06 -3.24 39.31
C LEU A 385 -4.37 -4.56 38.96
N GLN A 386 -5.14 -5.65 38.80
CA GLN A 386 -4.57 -6.93 38.36
C GLN A 386 -4.18 -6.91 36.87
N GLN A 387 -4.83 -6.15 35.99
CA GLN A 387 -4.41 -5.98 34.60
C GLN A 387 -3.07 -5.22 34.50
N LEU A 388 -2.92 -4.09 35.21
CA LEU A 388 -1.67 -3.34 35.33
C LEU A 388 -0.56 -4.23 35.91
N ARG A 389 -0.88 -4.98 36.96
CA ARG A 389 0.03 -5.96 37.54
C ARG A 389 0.42 -7.04 36.53
N THR A 390 -0.51 -7.60 35.76
CA THR A 390 -0.14 -8.63 34.78
C THR A 390 0.70 -8.01 33.64
N LYS A 391 0.33 -6.83 33.12
CA LYS A 391 1.00 -6.10 32.03
C LYS A 391 2.46 -5.77 32.35
N TRP A 392 2.73 -5.32 33.56
CA TRP A 392 4.06 -4.82 33.95
C TRP A 392 4.83 -5.74 34.89
N ILE A 393 4.16 -6.54 35.73
CA ILE A 393 4.76 -7.16 36.91
C ILE A 393 4.80 -8.70 36.83
N ASP A 394 3.71 -9.35 36.40
CA ASP A 394 3.64 -10.81 36.30
C ASP A 394 4.07 -11.34 34.91
N ALA A 395 3.95 -10.56 33.83
CA ALA A 395 4.40 -10.94 32.49
C ALA A 395 5.91 -10.72 32.26
N LYS A 396 6.61 -11.80 31.91
CA LYS A 396 8.00 -11.80 31.43
C LYS A 396 8.08 -11.43 29.95
N TYR A 397 7.86 -10.15 29.64
CA TYR A 397 7.85 -9.57 28.28
C TYR A 397 7.20 -10.48 27.20
N ALA A 398 6.11 -11.15 27.59
CA ALA A 398 5.44 -12.17 26.79
C ALA A 398 3.93 -12.09 27.05
N ALA A 399 3.18 -11.85 25.97
CA ALA A 399 1.75 -11.58 25.90
C ALA A 399 1.28 -10.28 26.58
N VAL A 400 0.45 -9.53 25.84
CA VAL A 400 -0.52 -8.61 26.43
C VAL A 400 -1.53 -9.44 27.22
N PRO A 401 -1.78 -9.14 28.50
CA PRO A 401 -2.88 -9.77 29.22
C PRO A 401 -4.19 -9.10 28.83
N GLU A 402 -5.17 -9.91 28.43
CA GLU A 402 -6.50 -9.43 28.06
C GLU A 402 -7.18 -8.70 29.23
N ILE A 403 -7.96 -7.67 28.89
CA ILE A 403 -9.06 -7.23 29.76
C ILE A 403 -10.04 -8.41 29.83
N PRO A 404 -10.37 -8.95 31.01
CA PRO A 404 -11.33 -10.04 31.11
C PRO A 404 -12.68 -9.62 30.51
N PRO A 405 -13.30 -10.43 29.64
CA PRO A 405 -14.65 -10.15 29.18
C PRO A 405 -15.60 -10.01 30.37
N ILE A 406 -16.56 -9.08 30.27
CA ILE A 406 -17.79 -9.20 31.06
C ILE A 406 -18.43 -10.54 30.64
N LYS A 407 -18.53 -11.45 31.61
CA LYS A 407 -18.88 -12.88 31.45
C LYS A 407 -20.05 -13.17 30.51
N ASP A 408 -20.18 -14.36 29.90
CA ASP A 408 -19.32 -15.56 29.66
C ASP A 408 -20.21 -16.59 28.92
N SER A 409 -19.64 -17.45 28.05
CA SER A 409 -20.20 -18.76 27.63
C SER A 409 -19.38 -19.41 26.51
N GLY A 410 -18.30 -20.11 26.87
CA GLY A 410 -17.38 -20.72 25.89
C GLY A 410 -17.95 -21.91 25.08
N ARG A 411 -17.61 -21.96 23.79
CA ARG A 411 -17.49 -23.19 22.95
C ARG A 411 -16.62 -22.93 21.72
N GLU A 412 -15.69 -23.84 21.46
CA GLU A 412 -14.58 -23.66 20.51
C GLU A 412 -15.02 -23.79 19.04
N GLU A 413 -14.82 -22.72 18.26
CA GLU A 413 -14.82 -22.77 16.79
C GLU A 413 -13.76 -21.79 16.24
N VAL A 414 -13.22 -22.09 15.05
CA VAL A 414 -12.18 -21.32 14.37
C VAL A 414 -12.73 -20.82 13.02
N LEU A 415 -12.43 -19.58 12.65
CA LEU A 415 -12.84 -18.95 11.39
C LEU A 415 -11.61 -18.60 10.54
N LYS A 416 -11.70 -18.85 9.23
CA LYS A 416 -10.60 -18.64 8.28
C LYS A 416 -10.77 -17.35 7.49
N MET A 417 -9.80 -16.47 7.61
CA MET A 417 -9.67 -15.23 6.85
C MET A 417 -8.75 -15.43 5.65
N GLY A 418 -9.12 -14.90 4.49
CA GLY A 418 -8.24 -14.64 3.36
C GLY A 418 -7.70 -13.20 3.34
N THR A 419 -6.53 -13.01 2.73
CA THR A 419 -5.98 -11.68 2.42
C THR A 419 -5.08 -11.76 1.17
N CYS A 420 -4.81 -10.63 0.53
CA CYS A 420 -3.68 -10.43 -0.36
C CYS A 420 -2.83 -9.32 0.25
N ALA A 421 -1.77 -9.70 0.96
CA ALA A 421 -1.04 -8.83 1.90
C ALA A 421 0.00 -7.92 1.23
N ILE A 422 -0.41 -7.24 0.16
CA ILE A 422 0.43 -6.39 -0.71
C ILE A 422 0.03 -4.90 -0.69
N ILE A 423 -0.81 -4.47 0.27
CA ILE A 423 -1.38 -3.11 0.30
C ILE A 423 -1.26 -2.50 1.71
N GLU A 424 -0.12 -1.84 2.00
CA GLU A 424 0.01 -0.98 3.19
C GLU A 424 -1.02 0.18 3.09
N PRO A 425 -1.66 0.63 4.20
CA PRO A 425 -1.61 0.09 5.57
C PRO A 425 -2.82 -0.79 5.94
N PHE A 426 -3.46 -1.42 4.94
CA PHE A 426 -4.66 -2.25 5.09
C PHE A 426 -4.30 -3.67 5.51
N SER A 427 -3.80 -4.44 4.55
CA SER A 427 -3.34 -5.82 4.67
C SER A 427 -1.95 -5.86 4.07
N PHE A 428 -0.96 -5.96 4.94
CA PHE A 428 0.44 -6.05 4.53
C PHE A 428 1.26 -6.82 5.56
N HIS A 429 2.43 -7.28 5.15
CA HIS A 429 3.41 -7.80 6.08
C HIS A 429 4.19 -6.66 6.74
N ALA A 430 3.47 -5.78 7.46
CA ALA A 430 4.07 -4.82 8.39
C ALA A 430 4.89 -5.64 9.37
N HIS A 431 6.19 -5.62 9.13
CA HIS A 431 7.10 -6.40 9.91
C HIS A 431 6.71 -7.89 9.90
N GLY A 432 6.44 -8.45 8.72
CA GLY A 432 6.47 -9.89 8.46
C GLY A 432 5.36 -10.76 9.08
N LYS A 433 4.83 -10.42 10.25
CA LYS A 433 3.49 -10.83 10.67
C LYS A 433 2.51 -10.14 9.72
N LEU A 434 1.33 -10.72 9.55
CA LEU A 434 0.23 -9.97 8.98
C LEU A 434 -0.14 -8.86 9.96
N ALA A 435 -0.20 -7.64 9.46
CA ALA A 435 -0.48 -6.43 10.20
C ALA A 435 -1.14 -5.39 9.27
N GLY A 436 -1.46 -4.22 9.81
CA GLY A 436 -2.38 -3.27 9.18
C GLY A 436 -3.79 -3.35 9.73
N LEU A 437 -4.61 -2.39 9.29
CA LEU A 437 -5.96 -2.17 9.81
C LEU A 437 -6.86 -3.39 9.66
N ASP A 438 -6.78 -4.07 8.51
CA ASP A 438 -7.56 -5.27 8.18
C ASP A 438 -7.27 -6.40 9.18
N ILE A 439 -6.01 -6.49 9.63
CA ILE A 439 -5.55 -7.55 10.51
C ILE A 439 -5.90 -7.26 11.96
N GLU A 440 -5.74 -6.02 12.44
CA GLU A 440 -6.25 -5.61 13.77
C GLU A 440 -7.78 -5.77 13.84
N LEU A 441 -8.50 -5.39 12.78
CA LEU A 441 -9.95 -5.58 12.66
C LEU A 441 -10.34 -7.06 12.72
N SER A 442 -9.61 -7.94 12.03
CA SER A 442 -9.85 -9.39 12.08
C SER A 442 -9.74 -9.96 13.50
N GLN A 443 -8.79 -9.47 14.30
CA GLN A 443 -8.53 -9.97 15.65
C GLN A 443 -9.62 -9.52 16.64
N LEU A 444 -10.04 -8.26 16.55
CA LEU A 444 -11.20 -7.73 17.29
C LEU A 444 -12.51 -8.44 16.89
N ILE A 445 -12.64 -8.83 15.62
CA ILE A 445 -13.73 -9.68 15.11
C ILE A 445 -13.75 -11.06 15.77
N GLY A 446 -12.59 -11.73 15.89
CA GLY A 446 -12.49 -13.00 16.62
C GLY A 446 -12.91 -12.86 18.08
N GLN A 447 -12.37 -11.84 18.76
CA GLN A 447 -12.65 -11.54 20.17
C GLN A 447 -14.15 -11.30 20.42
N ARG A 448 -14.80 -10.45 19.62
CA ARG A 448 -16.24 -10.10 19.74
C ARG A 448 -17.21 -11.23 19.32
N LEU A 449 -16.70 -12.40 18.91
CA LEU A 449 -17.47 -13.62 18.63
C LEU A 449 -17.09 -14.81 19.53
N GLY A 450 -16.04 -14.69 20.34
CA GLY A 450 -15.46 -15.84 21.05
C GLY A 450 -14.90 -16.90 20.09
N LYS A 451 -14.35 -16.48 18.93
CA LYS A 451 -13.83 -17.34 17.86
C LYS A 451 -12.36 -17.04 17.62
N LYS A 452 -11.56 -18.09 17.38
CA LYS A 452 -10.18 -17.92 16.94
C LYS A 452 -10.15 -17.61 15.44
N ILE A 453 -9.32 -16.66 15.00
CA ILE A 453 -9.08 -16.40 13.58
C ILE A 453 -7.80 -17.11 13.12
N GLU A 454 -7.84 -17.64 11.90
CA GLU A 454 -6.70 -18.18 11.15
C GLU A 454 -6.61 -17.44 9.81
N ILE A 455 -5.48 -16.80 9.49
CA ILE A 455 -5.36 -15.91 8.31
C ILE A 455 -4.48 -16.57 7.23
N THR A 456 -4.94 -16.51 5.98
CA THR A 456 -4.31 -17.12 4.79
C THR A 456 -4.08 -16.06 3.71
N ASP A 457 -2.84 -15.89 3.28
CA ASP A 457 -2.46 -14.95 2.21
C ASP A 457 -2.50 -15.61 0.81
N MET A 458 -2.92 -14.88 -0.23
CA MET A 458 -3.02 -15.33 -1.63
C MET A 458 -3.27 -14.17 -2.62
N ASN A 459 -2.96 -14.38 -3.91
CA ASN A 459 -3.19 -13.41 -5.00
C ASN A 459 -4.63 -12.85 -5.01
N PHE A 460 -4.77 -11.56 -5.33
CA PHE A 460 -6.04 -10.83 -5.22
C PHE A 460 -7.18 -11.45 -6.05
N GLU A 461 -6.91 -11.86 -7.29
CA GLU A 461 -7.90 -12.55 -8.14
C GLU A 461 -8.32 -13.93 -7.61
N ALA A 462 -7.46 -14.60 -6.83
CA ALA A 462 -7.71 -15.92 -6.27
C ALA A 462 -8.59 -15.89 -5.00
N LEU A 463 -8.76 -14.72 -4.36
CA LEU A 463 -9.57 -14.57 -3.15
C LEU A 463 -11.04 -14.97 -3.36
N ILE A 464 -11.64 -14.59 -4.50
CA ILE A 464 -13.03 -14.95 -4.82
C ILE A 464 -13.18 -16.47 -5.07
N PRO A 465 -12.36 -17.12 -5.93
CA PRO A 465 -12.31 -18.58 -6.04
C PRO A 465 -12.02 -19.31 -4.71
N ALA A 466 -11.21 -18.74 -3.81
CA ALA A 466 -10.92 -19.33 -2.50
C ALA A 466 -12.12 -19.26 -1.54
N LEU A 467 -12.82 -18.11 -1.52
CA LEU A 467 -14.10 -17.92 -0.83
C LEU A 467 -15.22 -18.80 -1.42
N GLN A 468 -15.16 -19.15 -2.71
CA GLN A 468 -16.14 -20.02 -3.38
C GLN A 468 -15.84 -21.51 -3.23
N SER A 469 -14.56 -21.93 -3.20
CA SER A 469 -14.18 -23.36 -3.10
C SER A 469 -14.31 -23.95 -1.69
N GLY A 470 -13.81 -23.27 -0.66
CA GLY A 470 -13.94 -23.70 0.74
C GLY A 470 -12.69 -23.49 1.58
N LYS A 471 -11.71 -22.73 1.05
CA LYS A 471 -10.38 -22.58 1.62
C LYS A 471 -10.34 -21.52 2.74
N ILE A 472 -11.24 -20.55 2.67
CA ILE A 472 -11.42 -19.40 3.58
C ILE A 472 -12.93 -19.08 3.71
N ASP A 473 -13.34 -18.52 4.85
CA ASP A 473 -14.73 -18.23 5.21
C ASP A 473 -15.10 -16.75 4.94
N PHE A 474 -14.16 -15.85 5.25
CA PHE A 474 -14.21 -14.40 4.98
C PHE A 474 -12.83 -13.89 4.50
N ALA A 475 -12.71 -12.65 4.05
CA ALA A 475 -11.44 -12.06 3.63
C ALA A 475 -11.40 -10.53 3.80
N LEU A 476 -10.27 -10.00 4.31
CA LEU A 476 -9.94 -8.57 4.29
C LEU A 476 -8.64 -8.40 3.50
N SER A 477 -8.58 -7.39 2.63
CA SER A 477 -7.50 -7.22 1.67
C SER A 477 -7.57 -5.85 0.97
N ASN A 478 -7.96 -4.79 1.68
CA ASN A 478 -8.45 -3.54 1.06
C ASN A 478 -9.55 -3.79 -0.01
N PHE A 479 -10.51 -4.66 0.30
CA PHE A 479 -11.37 -5.27 -0.73
C PHE A 479 -12.49 -4.31 -1.19
N ASN A 480 -12.27 -3.64 -2.33
CA ASN A 480 -13.20 -2.65 -2.89
C ASN A 480 -14.53 -3.27 -3.32
N VAL A 481 -15.64 -2.62 -2.94
CA VAL A 481 -17.01 -3.12 -3.07
C VAL A 481 -17.64 -2.74 -4.42
N THR A 482 -17.42 -3.58 -5.45
CA THR A 482 -18.08 -3.40 -6.76
C THR A 482 -19.34 -4.27 -6.90
N GLU A 483 -20.30 -3.81 -7.72
CA GLU A 483 -21.50 -4.59 -8.02
C GLU A 483 -21.19 -5.84 -8.87
N GLU A 484 -20.03 -5.88 -9.55
CA GLU A 484 -19.47 -7.06 -10.21
C GLU A 484 -18.99 -8.10 -9.19
N ARG A 485 -18.22 -7.68 -8.18
CA ARG A 485 -17.68 -8.56 -7.13
C ARG A 485 -18.80 -9.09 -6.22
N LYS A 486 -19.80 -8.27 -5.89
CA LYS A 486 -21.04 -8.67 -5.17
C LYS A 486 -21.85 -9.79 -5.84
N LYS A 487 -21.68 -10.02 -7.15
CA LYS A 487 -22.32 -11.16 -7.84
C LYS A 487 -21.65 -12.48 -7.45
N LEU A 488 -20.37 -12.46 -7.07
CA LEU A 488 -19.54 -13.65 -6.81
C LEU A 488 -19.35 -13.95 -5.31
N VAL A 489 -19.30 -12.92 -4.45
CA VAL A 489 -19.12 -13.01 -2.98
C VAL A 489 -20.10 -12.09 -2.26
N LEU A 490 -20.28 -12.28 -0.96
CA LEU A 490 -20.92 -11.30 -0.06
C LEU A 490 -19.90 -10.26 0.38
N PHE A 491 -20.37 -9.11 0.88
CA PHE A 491 -19.54 -8.09 1.52
C PHE A 491 -20.17 -7.61 2.83
N SER A 492 -19.32 -7.27 3.80
CA SER A 492 -19.74 -6.61 5.05
C SER A 492 -20.12 -5.15 4.82
N ALA A 493 -20.58 -4.48 5.89
CA ALA A 493 -20.46 -3.03 6.00
C ALA A 493 -18.99 -2.61 5.80
N PRO A 494 -18.69 -1.51 5.07
CA PRO A 494 -17.31 -1.08 4.86
C PRO A 494 -16.69 -0.55 6.15
N TYR A 495 -15.38 -0.77 6.30
CA TYR A 495 -14.60 -0.30 7.45
C TYR A 495 -13.69 0.90 7.13
N VAL A 496 -13.38 1.14 5.84
CA VAL A 496 -12.70 2.34 5.33
C VAL A 496 -13.37 2.83 4.05
N GLU A 497 -13.33 4.16 3.87
CA GLU A 497 -13.67 4.90 2.65
C GLU A 497 -12.33 5.40 2.05
N ASN A 498 -12.13 5.23 0.74
CA ASN A 498 -10.87 5.48 0.03
C ASN A 498 -11.13 6.27 -1.25
N ASP A 499 -10.28 7.24 -1.61
CA ASP A 499 -10.30 7.79 -2.97
C ASP A 499 -9.55 6.84 -3.96
N ILE A 500 -9.47 7.21 -5.23
CA ILE A 500 -8.65 6.58 -6.29
C ILE A 500 -7.90 7.71 -6.99
N SER A 501 -6.59 7.61 -7.21
CA SER A 501 -5.79 8.79 -7.59
C SER A 501 -4.60 8.47 -8.50
N ALA A 502 -4.08 9.49 -9.20
CA ALA A 502 -3.17 9.33 -10.33
C ALA A 502 -1.73 9.83 -10.13
N LEU A 503 -0.78 9.01 -10.55
CA LEU A 503 0.67 9.17 -10.45
C LEU A 503 1.31 9.70 -11.74
N VAL A 504 2.37 10.54 -11.73
CA VAL A 504 2.96 11.21 -12.93
C VAL A 504 4.47 11.57 -12.92
N ARG A 505 5.13 11.71 -14.08
CA ARG A 505 6.58 12.03 -14.31
C ARG A 505 7.08 13.43 -13.86
N ARG A 506 8.40 13.77 -13.95
CA ARG A 506 8.97 15.12 -13.69
C ARG A 506 10.39 15.53 -14.31
N PRO A 507 10.53 16.73 -14.96
CA PRO A 507 11.68 17.60 -15.44
C PRO A 507 12.98 17.93 -14.62
N PRO A 508 13.87 18.86 -15.07
CA PRO A 508 15.06 19.42 -14.36
C PRO A 508 15.09 20.96 -14.09
N VAL A 509 15.66 21.44 -12.96
CA VAL A 509 16.05 22.87 -12.73
C VAL A 509 17.54 23.10 -12.93
N SER A 510 17.89 24.26 -13.49
CA SER A 510 19.22 24.89 -13.32
C SER A 510 19.11 26.42 -13.28
N ASP A 511 19.93 27.07 -12.45
CA ASP A 511 19.93 28.52 -12.26
C ASP A 511 20.90 29.25 -13.19
N SER A 512 20.38 30.15 -14.05
CA SER A 512 20.82 31.56 -14.20
C SER A 512 20.58 32.18 -15.60
N ALA A 513 19.40 32.75 -15.86
CA ALA A 513 19.20 33.82 -16.88
C ALA A 513 17.77 34.44 -16.85
N ALA A 514 17.43 35.12 -15.76
CA ALA A 514 16.31 36.06 -15.58
C ALA A 514 15.33 36.32 -16.77
N LYS A 515 14.12 35.73 -16.72
CA LYS A 515 12.83 36.45 -16.53
C LYS A 515 11.58 35.58 -16.75
N LYS A 516 11.07 34.99 -15.66
CA LYS A 516 9.65 34.93 -15.27
C LYS A 516 9.57 34.52 -13.78
N GLN A 517 8.41 34.65 -13.15
CA GLN A 517 8.28 34.76 -11.70
C GLN A 517 7.59 33.53 -11.06
N ASP A 518 7.79 33.37 -9.76
CA ASP A 518 7.70 32.11 -8.99
C ASP A 518 6.34 31.39 -9.00
N SER A 519 6.40 30.06 -8.95
CA SER A 519 5.42 29.19 -8.29
C SER A 519 6.14 28.26 -7.31
N LYS A 520 5.46 27.85 -6.23
CA LYS A 520 6.00 26.91 -5.22
C LYS A 520 5.53 25.49 -5.50
N PRO A 521 6.34 24.45 -5.22
CA PRO A 521 6.05 23.10 -5.68
C PRO A 521 4.91 22.43 -4.89
N ALA A 522 3.69 22.64 -5.38
CA ALA A 522 2.43 22.34 -4.70
C ALA A 522 2.26 20.90 -4.21
N SER A 523 2.66 19.94 -5.04
CA SER A 523 2.39 18.52 -4.88
C SER A 523 3.59 17.70 -5.35
N VAL A 524 3.48 16.37 -5.34
CA VAL A 524 4.50 15.53 -5.96
C VAL A 524 4.53 15.74 -7.49
N ALA A 525 3.59 16.43 -8.13
CA ALA A 525 3.75 16.86 -9.52
C ALA A 525 4.76 18.02 -9.69
N ASP A 526 5.08 18.80 -8.65
CA ASP A 526 5.64 20.16 -8.83
C ASP A 526 7.08 20.38 -8.37
N LEU A 527 7.71 19.43 -7.65
CA LEU A 527 9.18 19.36 -7.68
C LEU A 527 9.64 18.86 -9.08
N LYS A 528 8.91 19.27 -10.15
CA LYS A 528 8.86 18.89 -11.56
C LYS A 528 10.29 18.98 -12.04
N ASP A 529 10.76 20.19 -12.20
CA ASP A 529 12.11 20.54 -12.55
C ASP A 529 13.07 20.57 -11.34
N LYS A 530 13.62 19.43 -10.83
CA LYS A 530 14.48 19.41 -9.60
C LYS A 530 15.59 18.34 -9.58
N ARG A 531 16.37 18.26 -8.49
CA ARG A 531 17.55 17.36 -8.32
C ARG A 531 17.29 16.32 -7.22
N ILE A 532 17.76 15.07 -7.36
CA ILE A 532 17.35 13.91 -6.52
C ILE A 532 18.51 12.92 -6.26
N GLY A 533 18.57 12.25 -5.10
CA GLY A 533 19.62 11.25 -4.74
C GLY A 533 19.11 9.82 -4.48
N VAL A 534 19.90 8.76 -4.72
CA VAL A 534 19.48 7.32 -4.66
C VAL A 534 20.56 6.35 -4.17
N LEU A 535 20.22 5.07 -3.91
CA LEU A 535 21.16 3.96 -3.65
C LEU A 535 21.41 3.08 -4.90
N VAL A 536 22.66 2.93 -5.34
CA VAL A 536 23.00 2.29 -6.63
C VAL A 536 22.59 0.82 -6.73
N GLY A 537 21.96 0.44 -7.85
CA GLY A 537 21.52 -0.93 -8.10
C GLY A 537 20.32 -1.40 -7.27
N SER A 538 19.73 -0.52 -6.46
CA SER A 538 18.48 -0.79 -5.72
C SER A 538 17.25 -0.66 -6.63
N ALA A 539 16.08 -1.05 -6.11
CA ALA A 539 14.80 -0.82 -6.79
C ALA A 539 14.45 0.68 -6.93
N HIS A 540 15.13 1.54 -6.14
CA HIS A 540 14.88 2.97 -5.97
C HIS A 540 15.74 3.77 -6.94
N ASP A 541 17.04 3.49 -7.08
CA ASP A 541 17.82 3.91 -8.26
C ASP A 541 17.13 3.44 -9.54
N THR A 542 16.61 2.21 -9.53
CA THR A 542 15.80 1.71 -10.65
C THR A 542 14.48 2.48 -10.84
N TYR A 543 13.85 3.11 -9.82
CA TYR A 543 12.74 4.08 -10.02
C TYR A 543 13.41 5.35 -10.58
N ALA A 544 14.25 6.03 -9.81
CA ALA A 544 14.78 7.39 -9.99
C ALA A 544 15.13 7.76 -11.42
N THR A 545 16.11 7.01 -11.88
CA THR A 545 16.79 7.12 -13.15
C THR A 545 15.82 6.88 -14.32
N LYS A 546 14.65 6.31 -14.00
CA LYS A 546 13.56 5.94 -14.88
C LYS A 546 12.38 6.94 -14.77
N ASN A 547 11.60 7.09 -13.68
CA ASN A 547 10.37 7.91 -13.78
C ASN A 547 10.62 9.43 -13.90
N TYR A 548 11.69 9.98 -13.33
CA TYR A 548 12.12 11.37 -13.52
C TYR A 548 13.51 11.33 -14.17
N PRO A 549 13.62 10.92 -15.45
CA PRO A 549 14.91 10.85 -16.11
C PRO A 549 15.46 12.26 -16.39
N ASP A 550 14.58 13.25 -16.24
CA ASP A 550 14.82 14.66 -16.43
C ASP A 550 15.39 15.26 -15.13
N ALA A 551 14.85 14.86 -13.96
CA ALA A 551 15.38 15.29 -12.66
C ALA A 551 16.83 14.82 -12.49
N THR A 552 17.68 15.65 -11.89
CA THR A 552 19.11 15.32 -11.79
C THR A 552 19.35 14.25 -10.72
N ILE A 553 19.32 12.98 -11.14
CA ILE A 553 19.52 11.82 -10.27
C ILE A 553 21.00 11.63 -9.92
N LEU A 554 21.32 11.45 -8.63
CA LEU A 554 22.66 11.20 -8.12
C LEU A 554 22.72 9.86 -7.36
N GLN A 555 23.50 8.92 -7.88
CA GLN A 555 23.69 7.59 -7.28
C GLN A 555 24.75 7.59 -6.17
N TYR A 556 24.39 7.00 -5.03
CA TYR A 556 25.25 6.81 -3.86
C TYR A 556 25.38 5.33 -3.51
N LYS A 557 26.29 4.99 -2.59
CA LYS A 557 26.58 3.59 -2.19
C LYS A 557 26.16 3.25 -0.75
N SER A 558 25.64 4.22 -0.01
CA SER A 558 25.10 4.00 1.34
C SER A 558 23.86 4.88 1.58
N PRO A 559 23.00 4.52 2.54
CA PRO A 559 21.86 5.36 2.96
C PRO A 559 22.26 6.78 3.39
N ALA A 560 23.36 6.90 4.15
CA ALA A 560 23.73 8.14 4.83
C ALA A 560 24.20 9.23 3.86
N ASP A 561 24.83 8.84 2.75
CA ASP A 561 25.30 9.77 1.72
C ASP A 561 24.13 10.47 1.00
N VAL A 562 22.99 9.77 0.85
CA VAL A 562 21.77 10.27 0.21
C VAL A 562 21.11 11.36 1.06
N ALA A 563 20.91 11.09 2.35
CA ALA A 563 20.27 12.02 3.29
C ALA A 563 21.01 13.36 3.39
N LEU A 564 22.33 13.31 3.51
CA LEU A 564 23.19 14.49 3.62
C LEU A 564 23.12 15.38 2.37
N ALA A 565 22.83 14.80 1.19
CA ALA A 565 22.71 15.54 -0.06
C ALA A 565 21.44 16.42 -0.12
N VAL A 566 20.32 15.99 0.48
CA VAL A 566 19.08 16.81 0.56
C VAL A 566 19.28 17.99 1.50
N LYS A 567 19.74 17.74 2.73
CA LYS A 567 19.93 18.79 3.72
C LYS A 567 20.96 19.85 3.34
N THR A 568 21.98 19.47 2.54
CA THR A 568 22.95 20.44 2.00
C THR A 568 22.48 21.16 0.73
N GLY A 569 21.24 20.93 0.27
CA GLY A 569 20.70 21.54 -0.93
C GLY A 569 21.45 21.15 -2.21
N LYS A 570 22.17 20.01 -2.21
CA LYS A 570 22.79 19.42 -3.42
C LYS A 570 21.73 18.74 -4.28
N VAL A 571 20.77 18.11 -3.63
CA VAL A 571 19.51 17.65 -4.21
C VAL A 571 18.35 18.31 -3.46
N ASP A 572 17.21 18.46 -4.12
CA ASP A 572 16.03 19.15 -3.58
C ASP A 572 15.11 18.17 -2.80
N ALA A 573 15.27 16.86 -3.07
CA ALA A 573 14.63 15.71 -2.43
C ALA A 573 15.46 14.43 -2.67
N ALA A 574 15.14 13.25 -2.09
CA ALA A 574 15.88 12.01 -2.42
C ALA A 574 15.17 10.66 -2.12
N LEU A 575 15.44 9.65 -2.96
CA LEU A 575 14.99 8.25 -2.98
C LEU A 575 15.59 7.39 -1.88
N PHE A 576 14.78 7.09 -0.86
CA PHE A 576 15.22 6.26 0.25
C PHE A 576 14.14 5.43 0.96
N ASP A 577 14.42 4.15 1.22
CA ASP A 577 13.41 3.18 1.71
C ASP A 577 12.68 3.68 2.95
N ALA A 578 11.36 3.47 3.16
CA ALA A 578 10.65 4.24 4.18
C ALA A 578 11.05 3.90 5.60
N GLU A 579 11.31 2.65 5.95
CA GLU A 579 11.80 2.35 7.31
C GLU A 579 13.21 2.93 7.54
N PRO A 580 14.19 2.75 6.61
CA PRO A 580 15.44 3.49 6.64
C PRO A 580 15.29 5.03 6.62
N LEU A 581 14.28 5.59 5.93
CA LEU A 581 14.06 7.04 5.86
C LEU A 581 13.39 7.56 7.12
N ARG A 582 12.41 6.85 7.67
CA ARG A 582 11.83 7.15 8.99
C ARG A 582 12.97 7.24 10.00
N GLU A 583 13.96 6.36 9.95
CA GLU A 583 15.17 6.45 10.77
C GLU A 583 16.05 7.67 10.43
N ILE A 584 16.30 7.99 9.16
CA ILE A 584 16.99 9.23 8.75
C ILE A 584 16.26 10.50 9.24
N MET A 585 14.93 10.54 9.19
CA MET A 585 14.10 11.67 9.61
C MET A 585 13.92 11.75 11.13
N ARG A 586 13.95 10.64 11.86
CA ARG A 586 14.10 10.62 13.34
C ARG A 586 15.42 11.28 13.76
N GLN A 587 16.45 11.21 12.92
CA GLN A 587 17.75 11.84 13.13
C GLN A 587 17.84 13.27 12.54
N ASP A 588 16.86 13.72 11.74
CA ASP A 588 16.88 15.02 11.07
C ASP A 588 15.49 15.59 10.73
N ASP A 589 15.01 16.53 11.55
CA ASP A 589 13.65 17.10 11.51
C ASP A 589 13.42 18.18 10.44
N SER A 590 14.50 18.64 9.79
CA SER A 590 14.45 19.69 8.75
C SER A 590 13.79 19.24 7.45
N LEU A 591 13.55 17.93 7.34
CA LEU A 591 13.09 17.22 6.17
C LEU A 591 11.58 16.94 6.30
N GLY A 592 10.83 17.16 5.21
CA GLY A 592 9.37 17.02 5.19
C GLY A 592 8.93 16.23 3.98
N LEU A 593 7.98 15.31 4.20
CA LEU A 593 7.45 14.49 3.13
C LEU A 593 6.58 15.32 2.18
N LEU A 594 6.74 15.16 0.87
CA LEU A 594 6.07 15.99 -0.15
C LEU A 594 5.00 15.19 -0.89
N GLY A 595 3.78 15.74 -1.01
CA GLY A 595 2.53 15.02 -1.39
C GLY A 595 2.31 13.73 -0.59
N ASP A 596 1.90 12.58 -1.16
CA ASP A 596 1.42 11.41 -0.36
C ASP A 596 1.85 9.96 -0.84
N SER A 597 2.69 9.19 -0.09
CA SER A 597 3.54 7.92 -0.34
C SER A 597 3.55 7.06 -1.67
N LEU A 598 4.70 6.71 -2.43
CA LEU A 598 5.19 6.25 -3.87
C LEU A 598 5.35 4.77 -4.41
N PHE A 599 5.78 3.70 -3.72
CA PHE A 599 5.59 2.27 -4.17
C PHE A 599 6.06 1.24 -3.14
N SER A 600 5.60 -0.03 -3.24
CA SER A 600 5.87 -1.16 -2.32
C SER A 600 6.26 -2.55 -2.86
N PHE A 601 7.37 -3.15 -2.39
CA PHE A 601 7.83 -4.50 -2.79
C PHE A 601 7.94 -5.53 -1.64
N SER A 602 7.53 -6.77 -1.94
CA SER A 602 7.71 -7.97 -1.12
C SER A 602 9.15 -8.48 -1.07
N VAL A 603 9.60 -8.92 0.10
CA VAL A 603 10.95 -9.46 0.38
C VAL A 603 10.91 -10.96 0.69
N GLY A 604 11.85 -11.76 0.17
CA GLY A 604 11.89 -13.22 0.39
C GLY A 604 13.29 -13.86 0.43
N VAL A 605 13.36 -15.15 0.79
CA VAL A 605 14.60 -15.95 0.78
C VAL A 605 14.63 -16.83 -0.46
N GLY A 606 15.72 -16.82 -1.23
CA GLY A 606 15.84 -17.58 -2.49
C GLY A 606 16.56 -18.93 -2.35
N PHE A 607 16.10 -19.98 -3.03
CA PHE A 607 16.61 -21.37 -3.04
C PHE A 607 16.70 -21.95 -4.46
N ASP A 608 17.48 -23.01 -4.67
CA ASP A 608 17.55 -23.66 -5.97
C ASP A 608 16.23 -24.33 -6.35
N LYS A 609 15.86 -24.29 -7.64
CA LYS A 609 14.55 -24.73 -8.15
C LYS A 609 14.23 -26.19 -7.86
N ASP A 610 15.22 -27.07 -7.90
CA ASP A 610 15.01 -28.49 -7.67
C ASP A 610 15.01 -28.83 -6.16
N ASN A 611 15.35 -27.86 -5.30
CA ASN A 611 15.49 -28.02 -3.85
C ASN A 611 14.26 -27.53 -3.07
N GLN A 612 13.05 -27.89 -3.54
CA GLN A 612 11.79 -27.61 -2.84
C GLN A 612 11.81 -28.10 -1.38
N ALA A 613 12.49 -29.22 -1.09
CA ALA A 613 12.62 -29.73 0.28
C ALA A 613 13.30 -28.75 1.26
N LEU A 614 14.33 -28.00 0.82
CA LEU A 614 14.98 -27.01 1.69
C LEU A 614 14.15 -25.71 1.78
N ARG A 615 13.49 -25.32 0.69
CA ARG A 615 12.54 -24.19 0.65
C ARG A 615 11.35 -24.42 1.59
N ASP A 616 10.77 -25.61 1.57
CA ASP A 616 9.64 -25.96 2.43
C ASP A 616 10.06 -26.16 3.89
N GLN A 617 11.29 -26.62 4.15
CA GLN A 617 11.89 -26.58 5.49
C GLN A 617 12.12 -25.15 5.98
N PHE A 618 12.53 -24.22 5.11
CA PHE A 618 12.61 -22.80 5.45
C PHE A 618 11.23 -22.21 5.72
N ASN A 619 10.21 -22.60 4.98
CA ASN A 619 8.86 -22.10 5.22
C ASN A 619 8.24 -22.69 6.50
N GLN A 620 8.50 -23.96 6.83
CA GLN A 620 8.16 -24.51 8.15
C GLN A 620 8.88 -23.75 9.27
N PHE A 621 10.16 -23.44 9.10
CA PHE A 621 10.91 -22.60 10.04
C PHE A 621 10.32 -21.19 10.16
N LEU A 622 10.10 -20.50 9.03
CA LEU A 622 9.58 -19.14 8.95
C LEU A 622 8.18 -19.06 9.57
N ALA A 623 7.31 -20.02 9.25
CA ALA A 623 6.01 -20.16 9.88
C ALA A 623 6.13 -20.44 11.39
N GLN A 624 7.07 -21.27 11.82
CA GLN A 624 7.30 -21.54 13.24
C GLN A 624 7.78 -20.29 13.99
N ILE A 625 8.69 -19.49 13.42
CA ILE A 625 9.14 -18.24 14.07
C ILE A 625 8.10 -17.11 13.97
N LYS A 626 7.30 -17.06 12.89
CA LYS A 626 6.10 -16.20 12.77
C LYS A 626 5.07 -16.55 13.88
N GLN A 627 4.82 -17.83 14.12
CA GLN A 627 3.88 -18.31 15.16
C GLN A 627 4.42 -18.17 16.59
N ASN A 628 5.67 -18.54 16.87
CA ASN A 628 6.22 -18.55 18.23
C ASN A 628 6.66 -17.15 18.73
N GLY A 629 6.49 -16.12 17.91
CA GLY A 629 6.78 -14.73 18.26
C GLY A 629 8.23 -14.31 18.10
N VAL A 630 9.20 -15.22 17.95
CA VAL A 630 10.64 -14.89 17.76
C VAL A 630 10.84 -13.95 16.58
N TYR A 631 10.12 -14.19 15.49
CA TYR A 631 10.19 -13.36 14.31
C TYR A 631 9.51 -12.02 14.52
N ALA A 632 8.41 -11.96 15.28
CA ALA A 632 7.77 -10.70 15.67
C ALA A 632 8.64 -9.87 16.66
N ASP A 633 9.47 -10.53 17.46
CA ASP A 633 10.50 -9.89 18.28
C ASP A 633 11.61 -9.27 17.40
N MET A 634 12.16 -10.03 16.44
CA MET A 634 13.07 -9.50 15.42
C MET A 634 12.51 -8.25 14.75
N ILE A 635 11.24 -8.32 14.39
CA ILE A 635 10.46 -7.33 13.67
C ILE A 635 10.27 -6.03 14.45
N HIS A 636 9.68 -6.14 15.64
CA HIS A 636 9.40 -5.01 16.53
C HIS A 636 10.71 -4.31 16.91
N ARG A 637 11.76 -5.09 17.19
CA ARG A 637 13.13 -4.57 17.38
C ARG A 637 13.64 -3.82 16.15
N TRP A 638 13.85 -4.51 15.03
CA TRP A 638 14.66 -3.97 13.94
C TRP A 638 14.05 -2.72 13.31
N MET A 639 12.73 -2.65 13.09
CA MET A 639 12.14 -1.62 12.19
C MET A 639 11.10 -0.72 12.88
N GLU A 640 10.35 -1.25 13.84
CA GLU A 640 9.37 -0.48 14.63
C GLU A 640 10.08 0.39 15.68
N LEU A 641 10.94 -0.23 16.50
CA LEU A 641 11.77 0.42 17.52
C LEU A 641 13.14 0.92 17.01
N GLY A 642 13.55 0.55 15.78
CA GLY A 642 14.85 0.91 15.22
C GLY A 642 16.06 0.32 15.99
N GLU A 643 15.91 -0.81 16.68
CA GLU A 643 16.99 -1.42 17.46
C GLU A 643 18.01 -2.15 16.57
N THR A 644 19.26 -1.71 16.65
CA THR A 644 20.33 -2.08 15.69
C THR A 644 21.30 -3.15 16.21
N ARG A 645 20.86 -4.03 17.12
CA ARG A 645 21.72 -4.99 17.84
C ARG A 645 21.28 -6.44 17.59
N MET A 646 22.17 -7.23 17.00
CA MET A 646 22.02 -8.69 16.88
C MET A 646 21.89 -9.36 18.26
N PRO A 647 20.86 -10.19 18.51
CA PRO A 647 20.77 -11.02 19.70
C PRO A 647 21.61 -12.30 19.55
N THR A 648 21.81 -13.00 20.67
CA THR A 648 22.58 -14.26 20.68
C THR A 648 21.71 -15.45 20.32
N ILE A 649 21.99 -16.08 19.19
CA ILE A 649 21.32 -17.29 18.71
C ILE A 649 22.16 -18.53 19.08
N GLY A 650 21.49 -19.60 19.49
CA GLY A 650 22.15 -20.80 20.04
C GLY A 650 22.94 -21.60 19.01
N ASP A 651 24.07 -22.17 19.42
CA ASP A 651 24.97 -22.95 18.56
C ASP A 651 24.24 -24.06 17.79
N ALA A 652 24.29 -23.98 16.46
CA ALA A 652 23.77 -25.03 15.60
C ALA A 652 24.58 -26.32 15.74
N LYS A 653 23.87 -27.46 15.73
CA LYS A 653 24.51 -28.79 15.72
C LYS A 653 25.30 -28.97 14.41
N LYS A 654 26.30 -29.86 14.40
CA LYS A 654 27.25 -30.00 13.28
C LYS A 654 26.76 -30.95 12.16
N ASN A 655 25.47 -31.07 11.93
CA ASN A 655 24.92 -32.00 10.93
C ASN A 655 24.77 -31.33 9.56
N GLY A 656 25.92 -30.95 8.99
CA GLY A 656 26.03 -30.29 7.70
C GLY A 656 26.22 -28.77 7.81
N VAL A 657 26.32 -28.12 6.65
CA VAL A 657 26.49 -26.67 6.49
C VAL A 657 25.29 -26.13 5.71
N LEU A 658 24.92 -24.89 6.01
CA LEU A 658 24.03 -24.05 5.21
C LEU A 658 24.81 -22.80 4.78
N VAL A 659 24.93 -22.56 3.48
CA VAL A 659 25.59 -21.38 2.92
C VAL A 659 24.54 -20.37 2.45
N VAL A 660 24.63 -19.12 2.92
CA VAL A 660 23.62 -18.09 2.66
C VAL A 660 24.23 -16.85 2.01
N GLY A 661 23.74 -16.46 0.85
CA GLY A 661 24.13 -15.22 0.16
C GLY A 661 23.55 -13.97 0.83
N VAL A 662 24.39 -12.96 1.06
CA VAL A 662 24.03 -11.68 1.72
C VAL A 662 24.79 -10.48 1.15
N SER A 663 24.30 -9.26 1.41
CA SER A 663 24.92 -7.97 1.06
C SER A 663 24.52 -6.87 2.06
N ASP A 664 24.96 -5.63 1.87
CA ASP A 664 24.50 -4.46 2.67
C ASP A 664 23.36 -3.72 1.92
N ALA A 665 22.19 -3.61 2.55
CA ALA A 665 21.00 -2.90 2.08
C ALA A 665 20.63 -1.71 2.98
N GLY A 666 21.43 -1.44 4.02
CA GLY A 666 21.13 -0.49 5.07
C GLY A 666 20.33 -1.07 6.24
N LEU A 667 20.29 -0.31 7.33
CA LEU A 667 19.41 -0.59 8.47
C LEU A 667 17.97 -0.24 8.08
N PRO A 668 16.98 -1.09 8.42
CA PRO A 668 17.06 -2.10 9.48
C PRO A 668 17.41 -3.54 9.08
N PHE A 669 17.58 -3.85 7.78
CA PHE A 669 17.57 -5.23 7.29
C PHE A 669 18.92 -5.93 7.20
N THR A 670 19.92 -5.25 6.64
CA THR A 670 21.23 -5.83 6.35
C THR A 670 22.25 -4.71 6.28
N ALA A 671 23.09 -4.58 7.30
CA ALA A 671 24.08 -3.51 7.40
C ALA A 671 25.42 -4.03 7.96
N VAL A 672 26.54 -3.46 7.51
CA VAL A 672 27.86 -3.71 8.10
C VAL A 672 28.10 -2.72 9.24
N LYS A 673 27.95 -3.19 10.48
CA LYS A 673 28.20 -2.42 11.70
C LYS A 673 29.36 -3.05 12.48
N ASP A 674 30.33 -2.23 12.88
CA ASP A 674 31.55 -2.67 13.59
C ASP A 674 32.29 -3.84 12.89
N ASN A 675 32.34 -3.77 11.55
CA ASN A 675 32.91 -4.79 10.66
C ASN A 675 32.26 -6.19 10.78
N ARG A 676 31.00 -6.25 11.24
CA ARG A 676 30.14 -7.43 11.24
C ARG A 676 28.86 -7.13 10.47
N LEU A 677 28.32 -8.17 9.85
CA LEU A 677 26.95 -8.13 9.34
C LEU A 677 25.98 -8.14 10.52
N VAL A 678 25.05 -7.19 10.50
CA VAL A 678 23.93 -7.08 11.45
C VAL A 678 22.66 -6.74 10.67
N GLY A 679 21.51 -7.03 11.25
CA GLY A 679 20.22 -6.73 10.62
C GLY A 679 19.30 -7.94 10.58
N PHE A 680 18.05 -7.68 10.24
CA PHE A 680 16.98 -8.66 10.14
C PHE A 680 17.37 -9.95 9.39
N ASP A 681 17.93 -9.83 8.19
CA ASP A 681 18.12 -10.98 7.28
C ASP A 681 19.26 -11.91 7.76
N ILE A 682 20.22 -11.32 8.46
CA ILE A 682 21.33 -11.99 9.14
C ILE A 682 20.79 -12.80 10.31
N GLU A 683 19.94 -12.17 11.14
CA GLU A 683 19.32 -12.81 12.29
C GLU A 683 18.37 -13.96 11.87
N LEU A 684 17.62 -13.76 10.77
CA LEU A 684 16.76 -14.76 10.15
C LEU A 684 17.56 -16.02 9.72
N SER A 685 18.71 -15.80 9.09
CA SER A 685 19.59 -16.86 8.58
C SER A 685 20.27 -17.66 9.70
N GLU A 686 20.74 -16.98 10.74
CA GLU A 686 21.32 -17.61 11.94
C GLU A 686 20.29 -18.49 12.67
N ARG A 687 19.04 -18.01 12.78
CA ARG A 687 17.93 -18.78 13.35
C ARG A 687 17.56 -19.98 12.48
N PHE A 688 17.58 -19.89 11.15
CA PHE A 688 17.27 -21.03 10.28
C PHE A 688 18.32 -22.14 10.33
N ALA A 689 19.61 -21.77 10.30
CA ALA A 689 20.69 -22.73 10.41
C ALA A 689 20.64 -23.48 11.75
N ALA A 690 20.33 -22.77 12.85
CA ALA A 690 20.07 -23.37 14.15
C ALA A 690 18.86 -24.33 14.14
N TYR A 691 17.76 -23.97 13.49
CA TYR A 691 16.57 -24.83 13.30
C TYR A 691 16.89 -26.13 12.55
N LEU A 692 17.61 -26.05 11.42
CA LEU A 692 18.03 -27.23 10.66
C LEU A 692 19.07 -28.09 11.39
N GLY A 693 19.72 -27.57 12.43
CA GLY A 693 20.90 -28.21 13.02
C GLY A 693 22.08 -28.28 12.04
N LYS A 694 22.26 -27.22 11.24
CA LYS A 694 23.36 -27.02 10.27
C LYS A 694 24.22 -25.82 10.68
N GLN A 695 25.53 -25.90 10.47
CA GLN A 695 26.41 -24.74 10.65
C GLN A 695 26.15 -23.68 9.56
N LEU A 696 25.89 -22.42 9.95
CA LEU A 696 25.75 -21.33 8.99
C LEU A 696 27.10 -20.88 8.42
N LYS A 697 27.10 -20.47 7.15
CA LYS A 697 28.16 -19.67 6.53
C LYS A 697 27.57 -18.59 5.62
N PHE A 698 27.77 -17.32 5.97
CA PHE A 698 27.44 -16.22 5.08
C PHE A 698 28.43 -16.11 3.91
N ALA A 699 27.89 -15.85 2.72
CA ALA A 699 28.62 -15.47 1.52
C ALA A 699 28.26 -14.00 1.21
N ASN A 700 28.97 -13.08 1.86
CA ASN A 700 28.78 -11.64 1.65
C ASN A 700 29.35 -11.22 0.28
N MET A 701 28.56 -10.53 -0.53
CA MET A 701 28.90 -10.08 -1.89
C MET A 701 28.01 -8.90 -2.31
N ASP A 702 28.23 -8.31 -3.48
CA ASP A 702 27.34 -7.28 -4.02
C ASP A 702 25.93 -7.86 -4.29
N PHE A 703 24.87 -7.13 -3.91
CA PHE A 703 23.45 -7.55 -3.98
C PHE A 703 23.04 -8.22 -5.32
N GLY A 704 23.57 -7.71 -6.45
CA GLY A 704 23.30 -8.27 -7.79
C GLY A 704 23.89 -9.66 -8.07
N SER A 705 24.83 -10.16 -7.26
CA SER A 705 25.51 -11.45 -7.49
C SER A 705 24.78 -12.65 -6.87
N LEU A 706 23.78 -12.40 -6.02
CA LEU A 706 23.23 -13.38 -5.08
C LEU A 706 22.56 -14.58 -5.75
N ILE A 707 21.68 -14.34 -6.73
CA ILE A 707 20.86 -15.38 -7.39
C ILE A 707 21.70 -16.49 -8.03
N ALA A 708 22.73 -16.09 -8.79
CA ALA A 708 23.61 -17.03 -9.49
C ALA A 708 24.46 -17.90 -8.55
N ALA A 709 24.62 -17.52 -7.27
CA ALA A 709 25.27 -18.37 -6.28
C ALA A 709 24.39 -19.57 -5.90
N VAL A 710 23.07 -19.40 -5.85
CA VAL A 710 22.12 -20.47 -5.50
C VAL A 710 21.87 -21.43 -6.65
N SER A 711 21.55 -20.94 -7.86
CA SER A 711 21.35 -21.79 -9.05
C SER A 711 22.61 -22.56 -9.52
N THR A 712 23.73 -22.41 -8.82
CA THR A 712 24.98 -23.16 -9.06
C THR A 712 25.49 -23.92 -7.82
N GLY A 713 24.69 -24.01 -6.76
CA GLY A 713 25.03 -24.73 -5.53
C GLY A 713 26.21 -24.15 -4.73
N LYS A 714 26.57 -22.87 -4.97
CA LYS A 714 27.60 -22.16 -4.19
C LYS A 714 27.04 -21.56 -2.90
N ALA A 715 25.75 -21.27 -2.89
CA ALA A 715 24.95 -21.01 -1.72
C ALA A 715 23.75 -21.98 -1.73
N ASP A 716 23.30 -22.40 -0.55
CA ASP A 716 22.08 -23.19 -0.40
C ASP A 716 20.83 -22.28 -0.45
N MET A 717 20.97 -21.01 -0.02
CA MET A 717 19.93 -19.98 -0.09
C MET A 717 20.47 -18.53 -0.11
N ILE A 718 19.59 -17.53 -0.22
CA ILE A 718 19.89 -16.09 -0.19
C ILE A 718 18.94 -15.39 0.79
N SER A 719 19.44 -14.57 1.71
CA SER A 719 18.59 -13.81 2.66
C SER A 719 19.18 -12.43 2.88
N SER A 720 18.70 -11.43 2.12
CA SER A 720 19.35 -10.11 2.04
C SER A 720 18.43 -9.00 1.55
N SER A 721 17.17 -8.98 2.02
CA SER A 721 16.14 -8.06 1.52
C SER A 721 15.93 -8.13 0.01
N ILE A 722 16.15 -9.32 -0.55
CA ILE A 722 16.05 -9.55 -1.98
C ILE A 722 14.56 -9.63 -2.35
N TYR A 723 14.06 -8.59 -3.01
CA TYR A 723 12.67 -8.53 -3.42
C TYR A 723 12.27 -9.76 -4.27
N VAL A 724 11.11 -10.34 -3.97
CA VAL A 724 10.52 -11.41 -4.78
C VAL A 724 9.93 -10.76 -6.03
N THR A 725 10.36 -11.20 -7.21
CA THR A 725 9.83 -10.71 -8.49
C THR A 725 9.84 -11.82 -9.52
N GLU A 726 8.93 -11.76 -10.51
CA GLU A 726 8.79 -12.78 -11.56
C GLU A 726 10.13 -13.18 -12.21
N GLU A 727 10.99 -12.22 -12.58
CA GLU A 727 12.28 -12.50 -13.23
C GLU A 727 13.21 -13.35 -12.35
N ARG A 728 13.08 -13.23 -11.02
CA ARG A 728 13.89 -13.96 -10.04
C ARG A 728 13.30 -15.33 -9.77
N GLU A 729 11.98 -15.43 -9.64
CA GLU A 729 11.26 -16.72 -9.55
C GLU A 729 11.45 -17.59 -10.80
N LYS A 730 11.70 -16.97 -11.95
CA LYS A 730 12.09 -17.65 -13.19
C LYS A 730 13.50 -18.29 -13.12
N GLN A 731 14.33 -17.97 -12.12
CA GLN A 731 15.71 -18.45 -11.94
C GLN A 731 15.96 -19.29 -10.67
N ILE A 732 15.23 -19.02 -9.59
CA ILE A 732 15.29 -19.69 -8.27
C ILE A 732 13.86 -19.80 -7.70
N ILE A 733 13.60 -20.70 -6.74
CA ILE A 733 12.33 -20.70 -5.99
C ILE A 733 12.49 -19.91 -4.70
N PHE A 734 11.47 -19.18 -4.27
CA PHE A 734 11.52 -18.40 -3.04
C PHE A 734 10.80 -19.08 -1.87
N SER A 735 11.18 -18.68 -0.66
CA SER A 735 10.35 -18.85 0.54
C SER A 735 8.99 -18.18 0.36
N ASP A 736 8.09 -18.41 1.31
CA ASP A 736 6.99 -17.44 1.50
C ASP A 736 7.62 -16.09 1.95
N PRO A 737 7.05 -14.93 1.56
CA PRO A 737 7.68 -13.63 1.83
C PRO A 737 7.75 -13.29 3.32
N TYR A 738 8.73 -12.44 3.67
CA TYR A 738 9.05 -12.08 5.05
C TYR A 738 8.99 -10.58 5.41
N TYR A 739 8.80 -9.67 4.46
CA TYR A 739 8.52 -8.25 4.71
C TYR A 739 7.87 -7.58 3.48
N GLU A 740 7.03 -6.56 3.67
CA GLU A 740 6.61 -5.62 2.61
C GLU A 740 7.28 -4.27 2.82
N MET A 741 8.17 -3.82 1.92
CA MET A 741 8.92 -2.56 2.08
C MET A 741 8.75 -1.59 0.91
N ASP A 742 8.58 -0.33 1.25
CA ASP A 742 8.13 0.73 0.36
C ASP A 742 8.81 2.09 0.74
N THR A 743 9.16 3.02 -0.18
CA THR A 743 10.46 3.80 -0.12
C THR A 743 10.56 5.38 0.01
N ARG A 744 10.00 6.07 1.03
CA ARG A 744 9.55 7.52 1.11
C ARG A 744 10.32 8.73 0.45
N MET A 745 9.54 9.76 0.05
CA MET A 745 10.01 11.10 -0.39
C MET A 745 9.92 12.16 0.64
N PHE A 746 11.07 12.79 0.82
CA PHE A 746 11.33 13.95 1.64
C PHE A 746 11.99 15.03 0.79
N ALA A 747 11.58 16.27 1.03
CA ALA A 747 12.17 17.50 0.53
C ALA A 747 12.34 18.47 1.73
N LEU A 748 12.71 19.72 1.50
CA LEU A 748 12.55 20.74 2.54
C LEU A 748 11.06 21.14 2.67
N LYS A 749 10.52 21.04 3.90
CA LYS A 749 9.09 21.02 4.25
C LYS A 749 8.24 22.24 3.83
N GLN A 750 8.84 23.33 3.39
CA GLN A 750 8.23 24.68 3.39
C GLN A 750 7.54 25.14 2.09
N ASN A 751 6.99 24.21 1.27
CA ASN A 751 6.86 24.41 -0.19
C ASN A 751 5.53 23.99 -0.95
N ILE A 752 4.34 23.76 -0.34
CA ILE A 752 3.15 22.97 -0.89
C ILE A 752 1.79 23.74 -1.19
N LEU A 753 0.80 23.19 -1.96
CA LEU A 753 -0.49 23.83 -2.45
C LEU A 753 -1.75 22.90 -2.76
N SER A 754 -2.60 23.09 -3.83
CA SER A 754 -4.07 22.69 -3.91
C SER A 754 -4.72 22.10 -5.24
N VAL A 755 -6.07 22.20 -5.49
CA VAL A 755 -6.98 21.28 -6.32
C VAL A 755 -8.22 21.96 -7.06
N ASN A 756 -8.72 21.49 -8.27
CA ASN A 756 -10.12 21.53 -8.91
C ASN A 756 -10.23 21.36 -10.52
N ASP A 757 -11.09 20.45 -11.12
CA ASP A 757 -11.91 20.45 -12.44
C ASP A 757 -12.01 19.13 -13.40
N ALA A 758 -13.17 18.72 -14.04
CA ALA A 758 -13.45 17.45 -14.90
C ALA A 758 -14.59 17.54 -16.05
N GLY A 759 -15.16 16.63 -16.96
CA GLY A 759 -15.34 15.16 -17.39
C GLY A 759 -15.98 15.03 -18.88
N SER A 760 -16.71 14.07 -19.58
CA SER A 760 -17.30 12.63 -19.67
C SER A 760 -17.87 12.29 -21.16
N GLU A 761 -18.64 11.27 -21.75
CA GLU A 761 -19.36 9.93 -21.54
C GLU A 761 -19.73 9.05 -22.87
N GLN A 762 -20.90 8.32 -23.09
CA GLN A 762 -21.09 7.00 -23.89
C GLN A 762 -22.37 6.70 -24.84
N GLY A 763 -22.70 5.42 -25.28
CA GLY A 763 -23.86 4.88 -26.15
C GLY A 763 -23.80 3.35 -26.62
N LYS A 764 -24.68 2.52 -27.32
CA LYS A 764 -26.02 2.44 -28.07
C LYS A 764 -26.55 0.92 -28.32
N ARG A 765 -27.78 0.58 -28.90
CA ARG A 765 -28.36 -0.85 -29.10
C ARG A 765 -29.63 -1.14 -30.04
N LYS A 766 -30.42 -2.26 -29.90
CA LYS A 766 -31.63 -2.76 -30.71
C LYS A 766 -33.02 -2.56 -30.00
N LYS A 767 -34.15 -2.49 -30.74
CA LYS A 767 -35.56 -2.24 -30.28
C LYS A 767 -36.34 -3.41 -29.60
N LEU A 768 -37.45 -3.03 -28.92
CA LEU A 768 -38.45 -3.76 -28.10
C LEU A 768 -39.89 -3.45 -28.57
N THR A 769 -40.94 -4.20 -28.18
CA THR A 769 -42.34 -3.91 -28.58
C THR A 769 -43.36 -3.92 -27.43
N SER A 770 -43.20 -4.80 -26.44
CA SER A 770 -44.06 -4.97 -25.27
C SER A 770 -43.24 -5.32 -24.02
N ILE A 771 -43.87 -5.32 -22.84
CA ILE A 771 -43.21 -5.75 -21.59
C ILE A 771 -42.74 -7.21 -21.62
N ALA A 772 -43.33 -8.06 -22.46
CA ALA A 772 -42.88 -9.44 -22.63
C ALA A 772 -41.53 -9.54 -23.38
N ASP A 773 -41.18 -8.54 -24.21
CA ASP A 773 -39.90 -8.50 -24.92
C ASP A 773 -38.71 -8.16 -24.01
N LEU A 774 -38.97 -7.88 -22.73
CA LEU A 774 -37.95 -7.71 -21.71
C LEU A 774 -37.32 -9.04 -21.27
N GLN A 775 -37.98 -10.18 -21.56
CA GLN A 775 -37.60 -11.51 -21.07
C GLN A 775 -36.16 -11.94 -21.37
N ASP A 776 -35.51 -11.42 -22.41
CA ASP A 776 -34.12 -11.71 -22.80
C ASP A 776 -33.20 -10.47 -22.78
N LYS A 777 -33.64 -9.37 -22.16
CA LYS A 777 -32.99 -8.06 -22.25
C LYS A 777 -32.24 -7.67 -20.99
N ARG A 778 -31.45 -6.60 -21.09
CA ARG A 778 -30.95 -5.90 -19.91
C ARG A 778 -32.06 -5.00 -19.38
N ILE A 779 -32.64 -5.36 -18.24
CA ILE A 779 -33.69 -4.56 -17.57
C ILE A 779 -33.04 -3.79 -16.42
N GLY A 780 -33.19 -2.47 -16.39
CA GLY A 780 -32.83 -1.67 -15.23
C GLY A 780 -33.89 -1.76 -14.13
N VAL A 781 -33.48 -1.85 -12.88
CA VAL A 781 -34.34 -1.70 -11.70
C VAL A 781 -33.60 -0.95 -10.60
N LEU A 782 -34.30 -0.37 -9.62
CA LEU A 782 -33.62 0.10 -8.40
C LEU A 782 -33.33 -1.05 -7.45
N LEU A 783 -32.09 -1.13 -6.98
CA LEU A 783 -31.57 -2.14 -6.06
C LEU A 783 -32.45 -2.28 -4.80
N GLY A 784 -33.00 -3.47 -4.55
CA GLY A 784 -33.82 -3.73 -3.36
C GLY A 784 -35.23 -3.11 -3.38
N SER A 785 -35.65 -2.53 -4.51
CA SER A 785 -37.04 -2.11 -4.73
C SER A 785 -37.98 -3.32 -4.93
N VAL A 786 -39.30 -3.09 -4.88
CA VAL A 786 -40.25 -4.14 -5.30
C VAL A 786 -40.16 -4.45 -6.80
N HIS A 787 -39.70 -3.49 -7.61
CA HIS A 787 -39.51 -3.65 -9.05
C HIS A 787 -38.39 -4.63 -9.38
N ASP A 788 -37.34 -4.64 -8.57
CA ASP A 788 -36.20 -5.56 -8.66
C ASP A 788 -36.65 -7.01 -8.48
N ARG A 789 -37.35 -7.29 -7.38
CA ARG A 789 -37.95 -8.62 -7.16
C ARG A 789 -39.00 -8.96 -8.22
N TYR A 790 -39.87 -8.03 -8.60
CA TYR A 790 -40.85 -8.26 -9.68
C TYR A 790 -40.17 -8.64 -11.00
N ALA A 791 -39.09 -7.94 -11.38
CA ALA A 791 -38.34 -8.23 -12.59
C ALA A 791 -37.66 -9.61 -12.55
N MET A 792 -37.12 -10.03 -11.40
CA MET A 792 -36.61 -11.40 -11.24
C MET A 792 -37.71 -12.46 -11.29
N GLU A 793 -38.87 -12.19 -10.68
CA GLU A 793 -40.00 -13.15 -10.62
C GLU A 793 -40.72 -13.29 -11.97
N HIS A 794 -40.87 -12.21 -12.74
CA HIS A 794 -41.68 -12.17 -13.96
C HIS A 794 -40.84 -12.16 -15.24
N TYR A 795 -39.59 -11.70 -15.19
CA TYR A 795 -38.62 -11.75 -16.30
C TYR A 795 -37.32 -12.52 -15.94
N PRO A 796 -37.38 -13.75 -15.39
CA PRO A 796 -36.22 -14.47 -14.85
C PRO A 796 -35.09 -14.78 -15.85
N ASN A 797 -35.36 -14.71 -17.17
CA ASN A 797 -34.34 -14.90 -18.20
C ASN A 797 -33.65 -13.58 -18.61
N ALA A 798 -34.13 -12.44 -18.09
CA ALA A 798 -33.60 -11.13 -18.37
C ALA A 798 -32.35 -10.87 -17.52
N THR A 799 -31.42 -10.10 -18.05
CA THR A 799 -30.29 -9.57 -17.29
C THR A 799 -30.75 -8.35 -16.51
N THR A 800 -31.46 -8.58 -15.40
CA THR A 800 -31.83 -7.51 -14.47
C THR A 800 -30.56 -6.88 -13.88
N LEU A 801 -30.31 -5.62 -14.24
CA LEU A 801 -29.22 -4.79 -13.74
C LEU A 801 -29.79 -3.81 -12.71
N GLN A 802 -29.25 -3.88 -11.50
CA GLN A 802 -29.67 -3.07 -10.38
C GLN A 802 -28.88 -1.76 -10.35
N TYR A 803 -29.59 -0.66 -10.15
CA TYR A 803 -29.07 0.70 -10.07
C TYR A 803 -29.40 1.31 -8.71
N LYS A 804 -28.57 2.23 -8.22
CA LYS A 804 -28.74 2.82 -6.88
C LYS A 804 -29.66 4.05 -6.90
N SER A 805 -29.66 4.82 -8.00
CA SER A 805 -30.57 5.97 -8.18
C SER A 805 -31.42 5.88 -9.47
N PRO A 806 -32.56 6.61 -9.54
CA PRO A 806 -33.31 6.79 -10.79
C PRO A 806 -32.50 7.41 -11.93
N SER A 807 -31.48 8.21 -11.59
CA SER A 807 -30.60 8.88 -12.56
C SER A 807 -29.64 7.90 -13.24
N ASP A 808 -29.02 6.99 -12.48
CA ASP A 808 -28.17 5.93 -13.05
C ASP A 808 -29.00 4.98 -13.93
N LEU A 809 -30.22 4.68 -13.46
CA LEU A 809 -31.20 3.84 -14.14
C LEU A 809 -31.58 4.44 -15.51
N LEU A 810 -31.83 5.75 -15.55
CA LEU A 810 -32.08 6.51 -16.77
C LEU A 810 -30.84 6.57 -17.68
N LEU A 811 -29.68 6.97 -17.16
CA LEU A 811 -28.45 7.06 -17.97
C LEU A 811 -28.08 5.69 -18.56
N ALA A 812 -28.36 4.60 -17.85
CA ALA A 812 -28.20 3.26 -18.37
C ALA A 812 -29.18 2.93 -19.52
N VAL A 813 -30.42 3.42 -19.49
CA VAL A 813 -31.35 3.34 -20.64
C VAL A 813 -30.84 4.18 -21.82
N LYS A 814 -30.33 5.41 -21.59
CA LYS A 814 -29.89 6.32 -22.66
C LYS A 814 -28.60 5.86 -23.36
N SER A 815 -27.62 5.41 -22.59
CA SER A 815 -26.40 4.77 -23.10
C SER A 815 -26.68 3.39 -23.74
N GLY A 816 -27.81 2.76 -23.42
CA GLY A 816 -28.12 1.39 -23.82
C GLY A 816 -27.43 0.33 -22.96
N LYS A 817 -26.82 0.72 -21.81
CA LYS A 817 -26.32 -0.18 -20.76
C LYS A 817 -27.44 -1.05 -20.18
N VAL A 818 -28.69 -0.58 -20.21
CA VAL A 818 -29.90 -1.42 -20.23
C VAL A 818 -30.73 -1.12 -21.48
N ASP A 819 -31.55 -2.07 -21.91
CA ASP A 819 -32.43 -1.91 -23.07
C ASP A 819 -33.76 -1.24 -22.68
N ALA A 820 -34.20 -1.46 -21.44
CA ALA A 820 -35.35 -0.82 -20.77
C ALA A 820 -35.11 -0.79 -19.25
N ALA A 821 -35.98 -0.16 -18.48
CA ALA A 821 -35.97 -0.15 -17.02
C ALA A 821 -37.40 -0.15 -16.42
N ILE A 822 -37.55 -0.52 -15.14
CA ILE A 822 -38.82 -0.53 -14.41
C ILE A 822 -38.70 0.31 -13.14
N TYR A 823 -39.65 1.24 -12.93
CA TYR A 823 -39.67 2.13 -11.75
C TYR A 823 -41.09 2.62 -11.40
N THR A 824 -41.21 3.43 -10.33
CA THR A 824 -42.48 3.99 -9.86
C THR A 824 -43.14 4.87 -10.91
N ARG A 825 -44.40 4.59 -11.21
CA ARG A 825 -45.14 5.21 -12.32
C ARG A 825 -45.23 6.74 -12.15
N GLU A 826 -45.54 7.19 -10.95
CA GLU A 826 -45.79 8.59 -10.63
C GLU A 826 -44.52 9.44 -10.81
N THR A 827 -43.37 8.95 -10.35
CA THR A 827 -42.05 9.58 -10.57
C THR A 827 -41.64 9.52 -12.05
N LEU A 828 -41.87 8.39 -12.72
CA LEU A 828 -41.54 8.24 -14.15
C LEU A 828 -42.28 9.23 -15.03
N ILE A 829 -43.52 9.59 -14.71
CA ILE A 829 -44.31 10.54 -15.49
C ILE A 829 -43.67 11.94 -15.47
N GLU A 830 -43.05 12.38 -14.37
CA GLU A 830 -42.29 13.63 -14.34
C GLU A 830 -41.01 13.51 -15.20
N MET A 831 -40.24 12.42 -15.04
CA MET A 831 -39.04 12.16 -15.84
C MET A 831 -39.33 12.12 -17.36
N LEU A 832 -40.53 11.66 -17.75
CA LEU A 832 -41.01 11.60 -19.14
C LEU A 832 -41.52 12.95 -19.68
N ARG A 833 -41.86 13.91 -18.83
CA ARG A 833 -42.14 15.30 -19.24
C ARG A 833 -40.85 16.05 -19.56
N GLU A 834 -39.76 15.71 -18.85
CA GLU A 834 -38.45 16.35 -19.01
C GLU A 834 -37.60 15.72 -20.14
N ASP A 835 -37.63 14.39 -20.32
CA ASP A 835 -36.84 13.73 -21.37
C ASP A 835 -37.70 13.16 -22.52
N SER A 836 -37.74 13.92 -23.62
CA SER A 836 -38.51 13.57 -24.81
C SER A 836 -38.00 12.33 -25.59
N GLU A 837 -36.81 11.78 -25.30
CA GLU A 837 -36.32 10.54 -25.91
C GLU A 837 -36.91 9.26 -25.29
N LEU A 838 -37.57 9.35 -24.12
CA LEU A 838 -38.07 8.20 -23.36
C LEU A 838 -39.55 7.90 -23.64
N GLY A 839 -39.92 6.62 -23.65
CA GLY A 839 -41.32 6.17 -23.74
C GLY A 839 -41.61 5.10 -22.70
N LEU A 840 -42.85 5.06 -22.21
CA LEU A 840 -43.36 3.92 -21.46
C LEU A 840 -43.48 2.70 -22.38
N LEU A 841 -43.22 1.53 -21.82
CA LEU A 841 -43.38 0.24 -22.47
C LEU A 841 -44.53 -0.50 -21.78
N GLY A 842 -45.71 -0.48 -22.41
CA GLY A 842 -46.91 -1.15 -21.89
C GLY A 842 -47.58 -0.47 -20.69
N ASP A 843 -48.62 -1.13 -20.18
CA ASP A 843 -49.46 -0.69 -19.07
C ASP A 843 -48.78 -0.81 -17.69
N SER A 844 -49.46 -0.37 -16.63
CA SER A 844 -48.97 -0.48 -15.25
C SER A 844 -48.80 -1.96 -14.85
N LEU A 845 -47.60 -2.29 -14.35
CA LEU A 845 -47.18 -3.65 -14.00
C LEU A 845 -47.72 -4.10 -12.64
N LEU A 846 -47.81 -3.16 -11.69
CA LEU A 846 -48.10 -3.39 -10.27
C LEU A 846 -48.78 -2.17 -9.64
N SER A 847 -49.47 -2.40 -8.51
CA SER A 847 -49.83 -1.40 -7.50
C SER A 847 -49.49 -1.96 -6.11
N TYR A 848 -49.05 -1.12 -5.18
CA TYR A 848 -48.90 -1.47 -3.78
C TYR A 848 -49.43 -0.36 -2.85
N PRO A 849 -50.20 -0.68 -1.80
CA PRO A 849 -50.55 0.28 -0.76
C PRO A 849 -49.30 0.72 0.01
N ILE A 850 -49.18 2.03 0.27
CA ILE A 850 -48.12 2.63 1.08
C ILE A 850 -48.68 3.14 2.42
N GLY A 851 -47.91 2.96 3.49
CA GLY A 851 -48.30 3.30 4.86
C GLY A 851 -47.11 3.71 5.71
N ILE A 852 -47.38 4.43 6.80
CA ILE A 852 -46.34 4.85 7.75
C ILE A 852 -45.89 3.64 8.55
N GLY A 853 -44.57 3.44 8.62
CA GLY A 853 -43.99 2.37 9.43
C GLY A 853 -43.67 2.83 10.84
N PHE A 854 -44.20 2.14 11.85
CA PHE A 854 -43.94 2.35 13.27
C PHE A 854 -43.16 1.19 13.87
N ARG A 855 -42.47 1.47 14.98
CA ARG A 855 -41.85 0.45 15.85
C ARG A 855 -42.89 -0.61 16.23
N LYS A 856 -42.51 -1.88 16.12
CA LYS A 856 -43.30 -3.01 16.65
C LYS A 856 -43.69 -2.78 18.11
N GLY A 857 -44.99 -2.80 18.41
CA GLY A 857 -45.52 -2.57 19.77
C GLY A 857 -45.50 -1.12 20.24
N ASN A 858 -45.24 -0.13 19.37
CA ASN A 858 -45.53 1.27 19.63
C ASN A 858 -46.95 1.63 19.14
N ASP A 859 -47.93 0.80 19.53
CA ASP A 859 -49.34 1.00 19.21
C ASP A 859 -49.87 2.41 19.54
N PRO A 860 -49.49 3.08 20.67
CA PRO A 860 -50.01 4.41 20.98
C PRO A 860 -49.72 5.46 19.90
N LEU A 861 -48.51 5.50 19.35
CA LEU A 861 -48.16 6.47 18.31
C LEU A 861 -48.77 6.09 16.96
N ARG A 862 -48.86 4.79 16.65
CA ARG A 862 -49.53 4.29 15.44
C ARG A 862 -51.00 4.67 15.42
N GLU A 863 -51.72 4.47 16.52
CA GLU A 863 -53.15 4.80 16.58
C GLU A 863 -53.40 6.31 16.60
N GLN A 864 -52.52 7.11 17.22
CA GLN A 864 -52.55 8.57 17.08
C GLN A 864 -52.40 9.01 15.61
N PHE A 865 -51.53 8.36 14.83
CA PHE A 865 -51.42 8.63 13.40
C PHE A 865 -52.65 8.15 12.61
N ASN A 866 -53.19 6.97 12.92
CA ASN A 866 -54.42 6.47 12.28
C ASN A 866 -55.60 7.42 12.54
N GLU A 867 -55.75 7.95 13.75
CA GLU A 867 -56.77 8.94 14.10
C GLU A 867 -56.59 10.26 13.34
N PHE A 868 -55.37 10.81 13.32
CA PHE A 868 -55.00 11.97 12.50
C PHE A 868 -55.30 11.75 11.01
N LEU A 869 -54.92 10.61 10.44
CA LEU A 869 -55.12 10.28 9.03
C LEU A 869 -56.61 10.24 8.67
N ARG A 870 -57.44 9.66 9.55
CA ARG A 870 -58.91 9.66 9.40
C ARG A 870 -59.49 11.09 9.54
N GLN A 871 -58.94 11.92 10.42
CA GLN A 871 -59.32 13.34 10.52
C GLN A 871 -59.01 14.13 9.23
N ILE A 872 -57.77 14.09 8.71
CA ILE A 872 -57.44 14.87 7.49
C ILE A 872 -58.13 14.35 6.22
N LYS A 873 -58.48 13.05 6.17
CA LYS A 873 -59.32 12.46 5.10
C LYS A 873 -60.77 12.97 5.18
N SER A 874 -61.35 13.10 6.38
CA SER A 874 -62.74 13.57 6.57
C SER A 874 -62.91 15.09 6.44
N THR A 875 -61.89 15.89 6.75
CA THR A 875 -61.93 17.37 6.60
C THR A 875 -61.56 17.86 5.20
N GLY A 876 -61.34 16.96 4.23
CA GLY A 876 -61.00 17.28 2.84
C GLY A 876 -59.55 17.69 2.58
N VAL A 877 -58.77 17.98 3.63
CA VAL A 877 -57.35 18.41 3.53
C VAL A 877 -56.51 17.39 2.77
N TYR A 878 -56.73 16.09 3.00
CA TYR A 878 -56.01 15.03 2.30
C TYR A 878 -56.29 15.00 0.78
N GLY A 879 -57.52 15.35 0.37
CA GLY A 879 -57.91 15.41 -1.04
C GLY A 879 -57.26 16.60 -1.77
N ASP A 880 -57.12 17.74 -1.10
CA ASP A 880 -56.37 18.90 -1.60
C ASP A 880 -54.88 18.56 -1.77
N MET A 881 -54.27 17.91 -0.78
CA MET A 881 -52.86 17.46 -0.85
C MET A 881 -52.64 16.54 -2.06
N LEU A 882 -53.48 15.52 -2.26
CA LEU A 882 -53.36 14.61 -3.41
C LEU A 882 -53.48 15.37 -4.74
N LYS A 883 -54.43 16.29 -4.84
CA LYS A 883 -54.64 17.07 -6.06
C LYS A 883 -53.47 18.02 -6.38
N ARG A 884 -52.90 18.69 -5.37
CA ARG A 884 -51.73 19.55 -5.55
C ARG A 884 -50.51 18.75 -6.01
N TRP A 885 -50.15 17.71 -5.26
CA TRP A 885 -48.90 16.97 -5.45
C TRP A 885 -48.97 15.93 -6.57
N MET A 886 -50.04 15.13 -6.66
CA MET A 886 -50.12 13.97 -7.57
C MET A 886 -50.77 14.28 -8.93
N GLU A 887 -51.81 15.14 -8.97
CA GLU A 887 -52.53 15.46 -10.21
C GLU A 887 -51.91 16.65 -10.96
N ASN A 888 -51.64 17.75 -10.23
CA ASN A 888 -51.24 19.03 -10.83
C ASN A 888 -49.73 19.28 -10.86
N GLY A 889 -48.95 18.57 -10.03
CA GLY A 889 -47.50 18.81 -9.90
C GLY A 889 -47.12 20.17 -9.28
N ASP A 890 -47.96 20.75 -8.41
CA ASP A 890 -47.58 21.96 -7.68
C ASP A 890 -46.60 21.60 -6.54
N THR A 891 -45.45 22.27 -6.50
CA THR A 891 -44.29 21.87 -5.69
C THR A 891 -44.07 22.72 -4.44
N ARG A 892 -45.09 23.49 -4.04
CA ARG A 892 -45.02 24.51 -3.00
C ARG A 892 -45.66 24.02 -1.70
N MET A 893 -44.87 23.97 -0.63
CA MET A 893 -45.37 23.71 0.73
C MET A 893 -46.33 24.82 1.20
N PRO A 894 -47.49 24.49 1.80
CA PRO A 894 -48.36 25.46 2.45
C PRO A 894 -47.86 25.79 3.87
N GLU A 895 -48.30 26.92 4.42
CA GLU A 895 -48.02 27.26 5.82
C GLU A 895 -48.78 26.35 6.78
N ILE A 896 -48.08 25.76 7.75
CA ILE A 896 -48.62 24.91 8.81
C ILE A 896 -48.41 25.63 10.14
N ALA A 897 -49.51 25.89 10.87
CA ALA A 897 -49.48 26.70 12.09
C ALA A 897 -49.02 25.88 13.31
N ASN A 898 -47.75 26.06 13.71
CA ASN A 898 -47.18 25.37 14.88
C ASN A 898 -47.86 25.79 16.19
N ALA A 899 -48.41 24.80 16.91
CA ALA A 899 -48.76 24.93 18.32
C ALA A 899 -47.49 24.95 19.20
N LYS A 900 -47.61 25.40 20.46
CA LYS A 900 -46.48 25.53 21.39
C LYS A 900 -45.76 24.19 21.57
N SER A 901 -44.52 24.09 21.09
CA SER A 901 -43.75 22.85 21.07
C SER A 901 -43.50 22.30 22.48
N ASN A 902 -44.05 21.11 22.72
CA ASN A 902 -43.77 20.30 23.92
C ASN A 902 -42.80 19.14 23.61
N GLY A 903 -42.10 19.17 22.48
CA GLY A 903 -41.09 18.18 22.09
C GLY A 903 -41.03 17.93 20.58
N MET A 904 -40.10 17.05 20.16
CA MET A 904 -39.92 16.67 18.77
C MET A 904 -40.68 15.39 18.41
N LEU A 905 -41.02 15.22 17.13
CA LEU A 905 -41.33 13.95 16.49
C LEU A 905 -40.25 13.66 15.45
N ILE A 906 -39.49 12.59 15.59
CA ILE A 906 -38.41 12.26 14.65
C ILE A 906 -38.98 11.36 13.54
N VAL A 907 -39.05 11.87 12.31
CA VAL A 907 -39.63 11.15 11.17
C VAL A 907 -38.51 10.73 10.23
N GLY A 908 -38.35 9.42 10.02
CA GLY A 908 -37.39 8.90 9.04
C GLY A 908 -37.96 8.97 7.63
N ILE A 909 -37.18 9.52 6.70
CA ILE A 909 -37.58 9.73 5.30
C ILE A 909 -36.47 9.30 4.34
N VAL A 910 -36.74 9.34 3.04
CA VAL A 910 -35.71 9.40 1.99
C VAL A 910 -36.06 10.53 1.03
N SER A 911 -35.12 11.42 0.73
CA SER A 911 -35.31 12.56 -0.17
C SER A 911 -34.87 12.33 -1.63
N ASP A 912 -34.43 11.12 -1.97
CA ASP A 912 -33.92 10.75 -3.30
C ASP A 912 -35.01 10.37 -4.32
N LYS A 913 -36.26 10.21 -3.87
CA LYS A 913 -37.38 9.66 -4.66
C LYS A 913 -37.94 10.62 -5.69
N GLY A 914 -37.51 11.88 -5.64
CA GLY A 914 -38.02 12.95 -6.47
C GLY A 914 -39.45 13.36 -6.11
N LEU A 915 -39.99 14.26 -6.93
CA LEU A 915 -41.40 14.62 -6.87
C LEU A 915 -42.26 13.42 -7.32
N PRO A 916 -43.47 13.24 -6.76
CA PRO A 916 -44.17 14.17 -5.87
C PRO A 916 -43.98 13.96 -4.35
N PHE A 917 -43.23 12.95 -3.91
CA PHE A 917 -43.32 12.45 -2.52
C PHE A 917 -42.39 13.14 -1.51
N ALA A 918 -41.08 13.14 -1.77
CA ALA A 918 -40.08 13.73 -0.88
C ALA A 918 -38.82 14.08 -1.67
N VAL A 919 -38.41 15.34 -1.64
CA VAL A 919 -37.19 15.84 -2.29
C VAL A 919 -36.62 17.03 -1.52
N VAL A 920 -35.30 17.24 -1.58
CA VAL A 920 -34.69 18.51 -1.16
C VAL A 920 -34.78 19.52 -2.30
N LYS A 921 -35.50 20.62 -2.09
CA LYS A 921 -35.64 21.75 -3.02
C LYS A 921 -35.38 23.05 -2.26
N ASP A 922 -34.58 23.95 -2.84
CA ASP A 922 -34.18 25.22 -2.23
C ASP A 922 -33.63 25.05 -0.79
N SER A 923 -32.83 23.99 -0.59
CA SER A 923 -32.27 23.53 0.70
C SER A 923 -33.30 23.19 1.79
N LYS A 924 -34.56 22.98 1.43
CA LYS A 924 -35.62 22.47 2.32
C LYS A 924 -36.18 21.15 1.82
N LEU A 925 -36.67 20.32 2.73
CA LEU A 925 -37.48 19.17 2.36
C LEU A 925 -38.86 19.66 1.89
N THR A 926 -39.35 19.08 0.80
CA THR A 926 -40.65 19.38 0.19
C THR A 926 -41.24 18.12 -0.42
N GLY A 927 -42.56 18.06 -0.53
CA GLY A 927 -43.27 16.89 -1.08
C GLY A 927 -44.43 16.43 -0.21
N PHE A 928 -45.20 15.51 -0.75
CA PHE A 928 -46.41 14.97 -0.12
C PHE A 928 -46.17 14.31 1.25
N ASP A 929 -45.15 13.45 1.37
CA ASP A 929 -44.81 12.74 2.62
C ASP A 929 -44.27 13.75 3.67
N ILE A 930 -43.60 14.82 3.21
CA ILE A 930 -43.12 15.91 4.08
C ILE A 930 -44.29 16.72 4.64
N GLU A 931 -45.24 17.14 3.79
CA GLU A 931 -46.43 17.88 4.22
C GLU A 931 -47.32 17.02 5.16
N LEU A 932 -47.40 15.70 4.93
CA LEU A 932 -48.12 14.77 5.79
C LEU A 932 -47.50 14.69 7.20
N ALA A 933 -46.18 14.51 7.28
CA ALA A 933 -45.43 14.42 8.52
C ALA A 933 -45.43 15.73 9.34
N GLU A 934 -45.26 16.90 8.71
CA GLU A 934 -45.33 18.20 9.39
C GLU A 934 -46.73 18.44 9.98
N ARG A 935 -47.79 18.12 9.24
CA ARG A 935 -49.18 18.19 9.72
C ARG A 935 -49.43 17.25 10.89
N PHE A 936 -48.84 16.05 10.91
CA PHE A 936 -48.98 15.12 12.04
C PHE A 936 -48.23 15.60 13.29
N ALA A 937 -47.00 16.11 13.15
CA ALA A 937 -46.27 16.67 14.28
C ALA A 937 -47.05 17.85 14.91
N ALA A 938 -47.60 18.75 14.09
CA ALA A 938 -48.44 19.85 14.55
C ALA A 938 -49.71 19.37 15.27
N TYR A 939 -50.35 18.28 14.80
CA TYR A 939 -51.48 17.63 15.48
C TYR A 939 -51.09 17.09 16.88
N LEU A 940 -49.88 16.55 17.05
CA LEU A 940 -49.35 16.13 18.34
C LEU A 940 -48.86 17.27 19.26
N GLY A 941 -48.90 18.53 18.81
CA GLY A 941 -48.28 19.66 19.53
C GLY A 941 -46.75 19.57 19.59
N LYS A 942 -46.15 18.92 18.59
CA LYS A 942 -44.72 18.67 18.43
C LYS A 942 -44.16 19.34 17.17
N GLU A 943 -42.85 19.45 17.10
CA GLU A 943 -42.13 19.87 15.89
C GLU A 943 -41.58 18.65 15.14
N ALA A 944 -41.76 18.61 13.81
CA ALA A 944 -41.25 17.53 12.98
C ALA A 944 -39.72 17.67 12.81
N LYS A 945 -38.97 16.63 13.14
CA LYS A 945 -37.55 16.51 12.80
C LYS A 945 -37.36 15.38 11.80
N PHE A 946 -37.15 15.76 10.55
CA PHE A 946 -36.81 14.81 9.51
C PHE A 946 -35.40 14.23 9.71
N SER A 947 -35.31 12.91 9.59
CA SER A 947 -34.06 12.15 9.57
C SER A 947 -33.97 11.41 8.24
N ASP A 948 -33.45 12.11 7.23
CA ASP A 948 -33.17 11.56 5.91
C ASP A 948 -32.13 10.41 6.01
N MET A 949 -32.40 9.27 5.37
CA MET A 949 -31.54 8.09 5.38
C MET A 949 -31.92 7.12 4.26
N GLU A 950 -31.00 6.25 3.84
CA GLU A 950 -31.29 5.25 2.80
C GLU A 950 -32.55 4.41 3.11
N PHE A 951 -33.35 4.12 2.09
CA PHE A 951 -34.65 3.45 2.22
C PHE A 951 -34.61 2.12 2.99
N GLY A 952 -33.53 1.34 2.85
CA GLY A 952 -33.35 0.07 3.56
C GLY A 952 -33.17 0.23 5.07
N ASN A 953 -32.67 1.37 5.54
CA ASN A 953 -32.36 1.61 6.95
C ASN A 953 -33.57 2.08 7.76
N LEU A 954 -34.63 2.60 7.12
CA LEU A 954 -35.82 3.13 7.77
C LEU A 954 -36.48 2.14 8.76
N ILE A 955 -36.70 0.90 8.32
CA ILE A 955 -37.29 -0.17 9.16
C ILE A 955 -36.41 -0.48 10.38
N ALA A 956 -35.09 -0.49 10.22
CA ALA A 956 -34.17 -0.68 11.34
C ALA A 956 -34.14 0.55 12.27
N ALA A 957 -34.21 1.76 11.72
CA ALA A 957 -34.23 3.01 12.47
C ALA A 957 -35.49 3.16 13.33
N VAL A 958 -36.68 2.79 12.84
CA VAL A 958 -37.91 2.90 13.66
C VAL A 958 -37.97 1.81 14.72
N SER A 959 -37.61 0.57 14.40
CA SER A 959 -37.61 -0.51 15.39
C SER A 959 -36.53 -0.30 16.47
N SER A 960 -35.38 0.31 16.13
CA SER A 960 -34.40 0.80 17.12
C SER A 960 -34.81 2.10 17.82
N GLY A 961 -35.82 2.82 17.33
CA GLY A 961 -36.32 4.07 17.93
C GLY A 961 -35.40 5.27 17.72
N LYS A 962 -34.50 5.19 16.73
CA LYS A 962 -33.72 6.32 16.23
C LYS A 962 -34.62 7.34 15.51
N ILE A 963 -35.75 6.87 15.01
CA ILE A 963 -36.90 7.63 14.52
C ILE A 963 -38.17 7.10 15.20
N ASP A 964 -39.17 7.94 15.38
CA ASP A 964 -40.48 7.58 15.95
C ASP A 964 -41.39 6.89 14.92
N MET A 965 -41.30 7.31 13.65
CA MET A 965 -42.07 6.79 12.51
C MET A 965 -41.34 6.93 11.17
N ILE A 966 -41.81 6.23 10.13
CA ILE A 966 -41.27 6.25 8.75
C ILE A 966 -42.29 6.87 7.79
N ASP A 967 -41.95 8.01 7.18
CA ASP A 967 -42.75 8.68 6.15
C ASP A 967 -41.95 8.82 4.85
N SER A 968 -41.93 7.75 4.05
CA SER A 968 -41.31 7.76 2.72
C SER A 968 -41.83 6.60 1.88
N THR A 969 -43.05 6.75 1.34
CA THR A 969 -43.69 5.80 0.42
C THR A 969 -43.48 4.31 0.76
N LEU A 970 -43.55 3.95 2.05
CA LEU A 970 -43.15 2.62 2.50
C LEU A 970 -44.25 1.60 2.14
N MET A 971 -44.06 0.91 1.02
CA MET A 971 -44.99 -0.10 0.52
C MET A 971 -45.22 -1.18 1.58
N ILE A 972 -46.48 -1.35 1.95
CA ILE A 972 -46.96 -2.34 2.91
C ILE A 972 -46.89 -3.72 2.23
N THR A 973 -46.10 -4.61 2.81
CA THR A 973 -45.99 -6.01 2.39
C THR A 973 -45.98 -6.90 3.64
N GLU A 974 -46.46 -8.14 3.53
CA GLU A 974 -46.53 -9.04 4.70
C GLU A 974 -45.16 -9.26 5.37
N GLU A 975 -44.08 -9.30 4.59
CA GLU A 975 -42.71 -9.39 5.13
C GLU A 975 -42.32 -8.15 5.96
N ARG A 976 -42.75 -6.96 5.55
CA ARG A 976 -42.51 -5.71 6.30
C ARG A 976 -43.44 -5.57 7.50
N LYS A 977 -44.71 -6.01 7.40
CA LYS A 977 -45.66 -6.08 8.55
C LYS A 977 -45.14 -6.95 9.70
N ASN A 978 -44.22 -7.87 9.44
CA ASN A 978 -43.55 -8.65 10.48
C ASN A 978 -42.43 -7.88 11.20
N LYS A 979 -41.89 -6.81 10.59
CA LYS A 979 -40.72 -6.04 11.08
C LYS A 979 -41.08 -4.67 11.64
N VAL A 980 -42.15 -4.06 11.15
CA VAL A 980 -42.75 -2.79 11.61
C VAL A 980 -44.27 -2.94 11.67
N ASP A 981 -44.93 -2.16 12.53
CA ASP A 981 -46.39 -2.03 12.51
C ASP A 981 -46.76 -0.86 11.59
N PHE A 982 -47.63 -1.10 10.61
CA PHE A 982 -48.03 -0.08 9.65
C PHE A 982 -49.28 0.67 10.09
N SER A 983 -49.38 1.96 9.72
CA SER A 983 -50.65 2.68 9.71
C SER A 983 -51.69 2.00 8.80
N GLU A 984 -52.94 2.46 8.89
CA GLU A 984 -53.84 2.39 7.74
C GLU A 984 -53.14 2.99 6.49
N PRO A 985 -53.28 2.39 5.29
CA PRO A 985 -52.63 2.92 4.10
C PRO A 985 -53.13 4.33 3.79
N TYR A 986 -52.19 5.22 3.43
CA TYR A 986 -52.54 6.57 3.01
C TYR A 986 -52.81 6.61 1.51
N TYR A 987 -52.02 5.91 0.69
CA TYR A 987 -52.09 5.95 -0.78
C TYR A 987 -51.74 4.59 -1.41
N GLU A 988 -51.95 4.43 -2.72
CA GLU A 988 -51.51 3.27 -3.52
C GLU A 988 -50.58 3.73 -4.64
N LEU A 989 -49.44 3.07 -4.81
CA LEU A 989 -48.33 3.52 -5.65
C LEU A 989 -48.04 2.52 -6.79
N GLY A 990 -47.95 3.01 -8.03
CA GLY A 990 -47.86 2.19 -9.24
C GLY A 990 -46.43 1.95 -9.76
N ALA A 991 -46.30 1.07 -10.76
CA ALA A 991 -45.01 0.78 -11.41
C ALA A 991 -45.15 0.53 -12.92
N ASN A 992 -44.24 1.06 -13.73
CA ASN A 992 -44.21 0.87 -15.18
C ASN A 992 -42.79 0.57 -15.70
N ALA A 993 -42.72 -0.06 -16.88
CA ALA A 993 -41.50 -0.14 -17.67
C ALA A 993 -41.34 1.09 -18.59
N PHE A 994 -40.10 1.50 -18.85
CA PHE A 994 -39.74 2.56 -19.80
C PHE A 994 -38.46 2.23 -20.56
N ALA A 995 -38.30 2.78 -21.76
CA ALA A 995 -37.08 2.68 -22.57
C ALA A 995 -36.96 3.90 -23.50
N LEU A 996 -35.86 3.99 -24.28
CA LEU A 996 -35.77 4.98 -25.35
C LEU A 996 -36.88 4.74 -26.41
N LYS A 997 -37.59 5.76 -26.86
CA LYS A 997 -38.60 5.67 -27.95
C LYS A 997 -38.02 5.06 -29.22
N LYS A 998 -36.77 5.40 -29.58
CA LYS A 998 -36.05 4.79 -30.72
C LYS A 998 -35.81 3.28 -30.55
N ASN A 999 -35.96 2.76 -29.33
CA ASN A 999 -35.93 1.35 -28.97
C ASN A 999 -37.32 0.76 -28.65
N ILE A 1000 -38.45 1.45 -28.87
CA ILE A 1000 -39.81 0.91 -28.61
C ILE A 1000 -40.66 0.99 -29.89
N ALA A 1001 -41.13 -0.16 -30.38
CA ALA A 1001 -41.89 -0.26 -31.63
C ALA A 1001 -43.34 0.26 -31.56
N ALA A 1002 -43.90 0.43 -30.36
CA ALA A 1002 -45.19 1.12 -30.19
C ALA A 1002 -45.16 2.60 -30.62
N PHE A 1003 -43.96 3.19 -30.75
CA PHE A 1003 -43.74 4.54 -31.30
C PHE A 1003 -43.29 4.52 -32.78
N ASP A 1004 -43.33 3.37 -33.46
CA ASP A 1004 -42.95 3.19 -34.88
C ASP A 1004 -44.14 3.33 -35.85
N THR A 1005 -45.20 4.06 -35.44
CA THR A 1005 -46.26 4.51 -36.36
C THR A 1005 -45.73 5.64 -37.24
N LYS A 1006 -45.01 5.25 -38.31
CA LYS A 1006 -44.57 6.06 -39.47
C LYS A 1006 -44.54 7.58 -39.30
N GLU A 1007 -43.32 8.12 -39.33
CA GLU A 1007 -42.98 9.08 -40.39
C GLU A 1007 -41.50 8.96 -40.77
N ASP A 1008 -41.17 9.21 -42.04
CA ASP A 1008 -39.94 8.75 -42.68
C ASP A 1008 -38.76 9.75 -42.60
N SER A 1009 -37.52 9.27 -42.46
CA SER A 1009 -36.56 9.19 -43.60
C SER A 1009 -35.05 9.05 -43.24
N ALA A 1010 -34.50 7.90 -43.65
CA ALA A 1010 -33.14 7.62 -44.17
C ALA A 1010 -31.87 8.42 -43.73
N LYS A 1011 -30.82 7.69 -43.29
CA LYS A 1011 -29.76 7.21 -44.22
C LYS A 1011 -28.73 6.21 -43.62
N ASP A 1012 -28.60 5.08 -44.33
CA ASP A 1012 -27.42 4.27 -44.69
C ASP A 1012 -26.34 3.80 -43.67
N SER A 1013 -25.79 2.61 -43.95
CA SER A 1013 -24.64 2.00 -43.24
C SER A 1013 -23.66 1.36 -44.25
N LEU A 1014 -22.35 1.50 -44.02
CA LEU A 1014 -21.33 1.32 -45.08
C LEU A 1014 -20.69 -0.09 -45.13
N PRO A 1015 -20.32 -0.61 -46.33
CA PRO A 1015 -19.66 -1.91 -46.55
C PRO A 1015 -18.28 -2.12 -45.90
N PHE A 1016 -17.79 -3.37 -45.88
CA PHE A 1016 -16.48 -3.73 -45.28
C PHE A 1016 -15.28 -3.03 -45.91
N LEU A 1017 -15.17 -2.97 -47.24
CA LEU A 1017 -14.08 -2.23 -47.89
C LEU A 1017 -14.16 -0.73 -47.60
N THR A 1018 -15.37 -0.20 -47.39
CA THR A 1018 -15.56 1.18 -46.91
C THR A 1018 -15.09 1.30 -45.48
N LYS A 1019 -15.47 0.41 -44.55
CA LYS A 1019 -14.92 0.39 -43.19
C LYS A 1019 -13.40 0.28 -43.15
N LEU A 1020 -12.78 -0.49 -44.05
CA LEU A 1020 -11.32 -0.58 -44.15
C LEU A 1020 -10.71 0.70 -44.75
N ALA A 1021 -11.42 1.40 -45.65
CA ALA A 1021 -11.04 2.70 -46.16
C ALA A 1021 -11.25 3.83 -45.13
N ASP A 1022 -12.29 3.75 -44.29
CA ASP A 1022 -12.57 4.63 -43.17
C ASP A 1022 -11.54 4.41 -42.05
N SER A 1023 -11.16 3.15 -41.81
CA SER A 1023 -10.04 2.77 -40.94
C SER A 1023 -8.71 3.26 -41.50
N PHE A 1024 -8.43 3.07 -42.79
CA PHE A 1024 -7.24 3.63 -43.43
C PHE A 1024 -7.23 5.17 -43.34
N TYR A 1025 -8.36 5.81 -43.63
CA TYR A 1025 -8.50 7.25 -43.56
C TYR A 1025 -8.29 7.75 -42.13
N SER A 1026 -8.93 7.14 -41.12
CA SER A 1026 -8.79 7.59 -39.73
C SER A 1026 -7.42 7.25 -39.12
N ASN A 1027 -6.89 6.05 -39.35
CA ASN A 1027 -5.60 5.64 -38.79
C ASN A 1027 -4.39 6.29 -39.51
N ILE A 1028 -4.50 6.63 -40.81
CA ILE A 1028 -3.37 7.16 -41.60
C ILE A 1028 -3.58 8.62 -42.05
N ILE A 1029 -4.72 8.98 -42.63
CA ILE A 1029 -4.88 10.27 -43.34
C ILE A 1029 -5.39 11.40 -42.43
N GLN A 1030 -6.38 11.13 -41.59
CA GLN A 1030 -6.96 12.04 -40.62
C GLN A 1030 -5.88 12.53 -39.65
N GLU A 1031 -5.91 13.81 -39.28
CA GLU A 1031 -4.85 14.50 -38.51
C GLU A 1031 -3.43 14.39 -39.09
N ASN A 1032 -3.28 13.92 -40.34
CA ASN A 1032 -2.00 13.57 -40.95
C ASN A 1032 -1.20 12.52 -40.15
N ARG A 1033 -1.88 11.53 -39.56
CA ARG A 1033 -1.25 10.46 -38.75
C ARG A 1033 -0.16 9.66 -39.48
N TYR A 1034 -0.12 9.69 -40.82
CA TYR A 1034 0.99 9.21 -41.64
C TYR A 1034 2.34 9.88 -41.32
N LEU A 1035 2.34 11.11 -40.79
CA LEU A 1035 3.55 11.80 -40.34
C LEU A 1035 4.16 11.11 -39.11
N LEU A 1036 3.35 10.58 -38.17
CA LEU A 1036 3.86 9.79 -37.04
C LEU A 1036 4.56 8.52 -37.52
N ILE A 1037 4.00 7.86 -38.55
CA ILE A 1037 4.61 6.68 -39.19
C ILE A 1037 5.92 7.09 -39.89
N TRP A 1038 5.94 8.23 -40.57
CA TRP A 1038 7.12 8.75 -41.28
C TRP A 1038 8.25 9.16 -40.33
N ASP A 1039 7.95 9.88 -39.24
CA ASP A 1039 8.96 10.29 -38.27
C ASP A 1039 9.45 9.12 -37.41
N GLY A 1040 8.60 8.12 -37.13
CA GLY A 1040 9.03 6.83 -36.56
C GLY A 1040 9.98 6.06 -37.48
N LEU A 1041 9.68 6.02 -38.79
CA LEU A 1041 10.54 5.39 -39.81
C LEU A 1041 11.90 6.11 -39.93
N LYS A 1042 11.86 7.44 -40.06
CA LYS A 1042 13.02 8.34 -40.11
C LYS A 1042 13.93 8.15 -38.89
N THR A 1043 13.35 8.05 -37.70
CA THR A 1043 14.08 7.81 -36.45
C THR A 1043 14.75 6.44 -36.43
N THR A 1044 14.05 5.36 -36.79
CA THR A 1044 14.64 4.02 -36.99
C THR A 1044 15.82 4.04 -37.96
N VAL A 1045 15.71 4.75 -39.09
CA VAL A 1045 16.77 4.85 -40.10
C VAL A 1045 17.99 5.65 -39.60
N ILE A 1046 17.76 6.79 -38.93
CA ILE A 1046 18.82 7.63 -38.34
C ILE A 1046 19.62 6.80 -37.32
N ILE A 1047 18.93 6.14 -36.39
CA ILE A 1047 19.58 5.31 -35.36
C ILE A 1047 20.43 4.23 -36.03
N SER A 1048 19.85 3.47 -36.95
CA SER A 1048 20.53 2.36 -37.63
C SER A 1048 21.81 2.79 -38.36
N ILE A 1049 21.76 3.88 -39.13
CA ILE A 1049 22.89 4.36 -39.93
C ILE A 1049 24.03 4.88 -39.04
N PHE A 1050 23.74 5.79 -38.11
CA PHE A 1050 24.79 6.41 -37.30
C PHE A 1050 25.39 5.43 -36.28
N SER A 1051 24.59 4.50 -35.71
CA SER A 1051 25.11 3.39 -34.89
C SER A 1051 26.15 2.58 -35.66
N THR A 1052 25.86 2.28 -36.92
CA THR A 1052 26.70 1.46 -37.78
C THR A 1052 28.02 2.16 -38.11
N VAL A 1053 27.98 3.45 -38.45
CA VAL A 1053 29.19 4.24 -38.73
C VAL A 1053 30.08 4.34 -37.48
N LEU A 1054 29.51 4.72 -36.34
CA LEU A 1054 30.22 4.82 -35.06
C LEU A 1054 30.82 3.46 -34.66
N GLY A 1055 29.99 2.41 -34.71
CA GLY A 1055 30.39 1.07 -34.31
C GLY A 1055 31.48 0.47 -35.19
N THR A 1056 31.48 0.76 -36.50
CA THR A 1056 32.53 0.32 -37.42
C THR A 1056 33.89 0.95 -37.09
N LEU A 1057 33.90 2.25 -36.81
CA LEU A 1057 35.12 2.99 -36.48
C LEU A 1057 35.68 2.57 -35.11
N LEU A 1058 34.80 2.44 -34.11
CA LEU A 1058 35.18 1.95 -32.78
C LEU A 1058 35.62 0.49 -32.82
N GLY A 1059 34.95 -0.35 -33.61
CA GLY A 1059 35.31 -1.76 -33.84
C GLY A 1059 36.69 -1.93 -34.46
N ALA A 1060 37.10 -1.05 -35.38
CA ALA A 1060 38.45 -1.02 -35.94
C ALA A 1060 39.51 -0.70 -34.87
N LEU A 1061 39.25 0.31 -34.02
CA LEU A 1061 40.15 0.70 -32.93
C LEU A 1061 40.29 -0.42 -31.89
N VAL A 1062 39.17 -1.01 -31.46
CA VAL A 1062 39.12 -2.14 -30.53
C VAL A 1062 39.84 -3.36 -31.11
N CYS A 1063 39.64 -3.68 -32.39
CA CYS A 1063 40.38 -4.74 -33.08
C CYS A 1063 41.90 -4.51 -33.06
N PHE A 1064 42.36 -3.29 -33.42
CA PHE A 1064 43.77 -2.94 -33.40
C PHE A 1064 44.39 -3.10 -31.99
N MET A 1065 43.70 -2.63 -30.96
CA MET A 1065 44.10 -2.81 -29.56
C MET A 1065 44.16 -4.30 -29.17
N ARG A 1066 43.12 -5.07 -29.54
CA ARG A 1066 42.96 -6.51 -29.26
C ARG A 1066 44.00 -7.40 -29.92
N MET A 1067 44.59 -6.95 -31.04
CA MET A 1067 45.69 -7.61 -31.75
C MET A 1067 47.09 -7.16 -31.29
N SER A 1068 47.19 -6.14 -30.42
CA SER A 1068 48.48 -5.64 -29.93
C SER A 1068 49.18 -6.64 -29.01
N LYS A 1069 50.51 -6.79 -29.17
CA LYS A 1069 51.36 -7.58 -28.26
C LYS A 1069 51.57 -6.92 -26.89
N ARG A 1070 51.19 -5.65 -26.70
CA ARG A 1070 51.31 -4.94 -25.41
C ARG A 1070 50.05 -5.18 -24.57
N ALA A 1071 50.22 -5.77 -23.39
CA ALA A 1071 49.10 -6.11 -22.48
C ALA A 1071 48.20 -4.90 -22.17
N VAL A 1072 48.78 -3.71 -21.97
CA VAL A 1072 48.09 -2.44 -21.71
C VAL A 1072 47.05 -2.08 -22.80
N LEU A 1073 47.25 -2.52 -24.04
CA LEU A 1073 46.27 -2.33 -25.14
C LEU A 1073 45.39 -3.57 -25.34
N ASN A 1074 45.95 -4.77 -25.17
CA ASN A 1074 45.23 -6.02 -25.38
C ASN A 1074 44.10 -6.25 -24.36
N LEU A 1075 44.35 -5.90 -23.10
CA LEU A 1075 43.45 -6.19 -21.98
C LEU A 1075 42.17 -5.35 -22.01
N PRO A 1076 42.20 -4.00 -22.14
CA PRO A 1076 40.96 -3.20 -22.18
C PRO A 1076 40.05 -3.58 -23.36
N ALA A 1077 40.63 -3.84 -24.54
CA ALA A 1077 39.86 -4.26 -25.71
C ALA A 1077 39.21 -5.63 -25.53
N ARG A 1078 39.86 -6.56 -24.82
CA ARG A 1078 39.26 -7.86 -24.48
C ARG A 1078 38.09 -7.71 -23.51
N VAL A 1079 38.25 -6.90 -22.46
CA VAL A 1079 37.19 -6.59 -21.48
C VAL A 1079 35.98 -5.95 -22.18
N TYR A 1080 36.22 -4.95 -23.03
CA TYR A 1080 35.17 -4.30 -23.84
C TYR A 1080 34.37 -5.32 -24.65
N ILE A 1081 35.03 -6.17 -25.44
CA ILE A 1081 34.36 -7.17 -26.30
C ILE A 1081 33.50 -8.14 -25.46
N THR A 1082 34.03 -8.60 -24.32
CA THR A 1082 33.32 -9.55 -23.45
C THR A 1082 32.08 -8.92 -22.80
N ILE A 1083 32.15 -7.67 -22.35
CA ILE A 1083 31.01 -6.97 -21.75
C ILE A 1083 29.95 -6.67 -22.82
N LEU A 1084 30.32 -5.94 -23.88
CA LEU A 1084 29.37 -5.39 -24.84
C LEU A 1084 28.64 -6.46 -25.67
N ARG A 1085 29.21 -7.66 -25.82
CA ARG A 1085 28.53 -8.83 -26.43
C ARG A 1085 27.82 -9.74 -25.41
N GLY A 1086 28.14 -9.62 -24.12
CA GLY A 1086 27.52 -10.39 -23.04
C GLY A 1086 26.21 -9.77 -22.52
N THR A 1087 26.01 -8.47 -22.70
CA THR A 1087 24.79 -7.76 -22.28
C THR A 1087 23.70 -7.82 -23.36
N PRO A 1088 22.44 -8.20 -23.04
CA PRO A 1088 21.32 -8.11 -23.98
C PRO A 1088 21.13 -6.68 -24.49
N VAL A 1089 20.82 -6.50 -25.78
CA VAL A 1089 20.85 -5.16 -26.38
C VAL A 1089 19.85 -4.17 -25.77
N LEU A 1090 18.69 -4.63 -25.29
CA LEU A 1090 17.73 -3.80 -24.55
C LEU A 1090 18.31 -3.35 -23.21
N VAL A 1091 18.88 -4.28 -22.44
CA VAL A 1091 19.56 -3.98 -21.17
C VAL A 1091 20.74 -3.04 -21.40
N LEU A 1092 21.48 -3.19 -22.49
CA LEU A 1092 22.58 -2.31 -22.85
C LEU A 1092 22.12 -0.93 -23.34
N LEU A 1093 21.03 -0.84 -24.09
CA LEU A 1093 20.39 0.41 -24.50
C LEU A 1093 19.89 1.17 -23.27
N MET A 1094 19.19 0.48 -22.37
CA MET A 1094 18.72 1.02 -21.10
C MET A 1094 19.90 1.41 -20.20
N LEU A 1095 20.96 0.60 -20.09
CA LEU A 1095 22.14 0.94 -19.29
C LEU A 1095 22.91 2.13 -19.89
N ILE A 1096 23.04 2.23 -21.20
CA ILE A 1096 23.74 3.37 -21.83
C ILE A 1096 22.88 4.64 -21.77
N PHE A 1097 21.55 4.54 -21.91
CA PHE A 1097 20.63 5.67 -21.72
C PHE A 1097 20.50 6.07 -20.26
N TYR A 1098 19.96 5.20 -19.43
CA TYR A 1098 19.67 5.46 -18.02
C TYR A 1098 20.91 5.45 -17.11
N VAL A 1099 22.07 4.87 -17.47
CA VAL A 1099 23.24 4.83 -16.53
C VAL A 1099 24.49 5.54 -17.07
N VAL A 1100 24.84 5.37 -18.35
CA VAL A 1100 26.05 6.04 -18.91
C VAL A 1100 25.79 7.51 -19.25
N PHE A 1101 24.61 7.82 -19.81
CA PHE A 1101 24.29 9.17 -20.29
C PHE A 1101 23.22 9.92 -19.49
N ALA A 1102 22.59 9.33 -18.46
CA ALA A 1102 21.60 10.03 -17.63
C ALA A 1102 22.12 11.28 -16.87
N SER A 1103 23.44 11.47 -16.81
CA SER A 1103 24.06 12.71 -16.29
C SER A 1103 24.34 13.78 -17.37
N VAL A 1104 23.81 13.59 -18.59
CA VAL A 1104 24.06 14.45 -19.74
C VAL A 1104 22.75 14.70 -20.49
N ASP A 1105 22.45 15.97 -20.83
CA ASP A 1105 21.40 16.32 -21.78
C ASP A 1105 21.87 15.95 -23.20
N ILE A 1106 21.56 14.72 -23.61
CA ILE A 1106 21.90 14.15 -24.91
C ILE A 1106 20.69 13.46 -25.52
N ASN A 1107 20.37 13.83 -26.76
CA ASN A 1107 19.16 13.36 -27.44
C ASN A 1107 19.06 11.82 -27.41
N PRO A 1108 17.91 11.23 -26.98
CA PRO A 1108 17.76 9.78 -26.86
C PRO A 1108 18.05 8.99 -28.16
N VAL A 1109 17.85 9.59 -29.33
CA VAL A 1109 18.24 9.05 -30.65
C VAL A 1109 19.76 8.93 -30.77
N LEU A 1110 20.51 9.94 -30.29
CA LEU A 1110 21.97 9.92 -30.25
C LEU A 1110 22.50 8.95 -29.18
N VAL A 1111 21.79 8.76 -28.07
CA VAL A 1111 22.17 7.74 -27.09
C VAL A 1111 21.91 6.33 -27.61
N ALA A 1112 20.81 6.10 -28.33
CA ALA A 1112 20.58 4.85 -29.06
C ALA A 1112 21.71 4.61 -30.08
N ILE A 1113 22.13 5.64 -30.82
CA ILE A 1113 23.29 5.60 -31.73
C ILE A 1113 24.58 5.16 -31.02
N ILE A 1114 24.84 5.67 -29.82
CA ILE A 1114 26.03 5.29 -29.05
C ILE A 1114 25.89 3.89 -28.47
N ALA A 1115 24.72 3.51 -27.95
CA ALA A 1115 24.48 2.20 -27.34
C ALA A 1115 24.55 1.06 -28.35
N PHE A 1116 23.76 1.16 -29.42
CA PHE A 1116 23.80 0.22 -30.54
C PHE A 1116 25.15 0.28 -31.25
N GLY A 1117 25.77 1.46 -31.39
CA GLY A 1117 27.12 1.60 -31.94
C GLY A 1117 28.19 0.90 -31.12
N MET A 1118 28.14 0.96 -29.79
CA MET A 1118 29.08 0.26 -28.90
C MET A 1118 28.85 -1.26 -28.90
N ASN A 1119 27.59 -1.70 -28.92
CA ASN A 1119 27.23 -3.11 -29.11
C ASN A 1119 27.78 -3.63 -30.44
N PHE A 1120 27.43 -2.97 -31.54
CA PHE A 1120 27.86 -3.28 -32.91
C PHE A 1120 29.38 -3.27 -33.04
N ALA A 1121 30.08 -2.31 -32.44
CA ALA A 1121 31.56 -2.28 -32.40
C ALA A 1121 32.18 -3.53 -31.79
N ALA A 1122 31.56 -4.10 -30.75
CA ALA A 1122 32.09 -5.29 -30.10
C ALA A 1122 31.97 -6.53 -31.01
N TYR A 1123 30.84 -6.71 -31.69
CA TYR A 1123 30.67 -7.75 -32.73
C TYR A 1123 31.62 -7.50 -33.92
N VAL A 1124 31.61 -6.28 -34.48
CA VAL A 1124 32.43 -5.88 -35.63
C VAL A 1124 33.93 -6.01 -35.34
N SER A 1125 34.41 -5.74 -34.13
CA SER A 1125 35.83 -5.89 -33.79
C SER A 1125 36.32 -7.33 -33.85
N GLU A 1126 35.49 -8.31 -33.47
CA GLU A 1126 35.83 -9.75 -33.59
C GLU A 1126 35.67 -10.26 -35.02
N ILE A 1127 34.69 -9.75 -35.76
CA ILE A 1127 34.54 -9.98 -37.20
C ILE A 1127 35.80 -9.48 -37.94
N PHE A 1128 36.27 -8.26 -37.64
CA PHE A 1128 37.50 -7.70 -38.20
C PHE A 1128 38.73 -8.53 -37.79
N ARG A 1129 38.87 -8.86 -36.49
CA ARG A 1129 40.01 -9.64 -35.98
C ARG A 1129 40.12 -11.00 -36.67
N THR A 1130 39.02 -11.74 -36.77
CA THR A 1130 38.99 -13.05 -37.45
C THR A 1130 39.22 -12.93 -38.97
N GLY A 1131 38.73 -11.86 -39.61
CA GLY A 1131 39.02 -11.54 -41.00
C GLY A 1131 40.53 -11.31 -41.25
N ILE A 1132 41.19 -10.54 -40.38
CA ILE A 1132 42.63 -10.22 -40.50
C ILE A 1132 43.49 -11.45 -40.16
N GLU A 1133 43.21 -12.14 -39.05
CA GLU A 1133 43.97 -13.32 -38.61
C GLU A 1133 43.86 -14.50 -39.59
N GLY A 1134 42.81 -14.56 -40.41
CA GLY A 1134 42.66 -15.53 -41.47
C GLY A 1134 43.51 -15.27 -42.73
N VAL A 1135 44.15 -14.11 -42.87
CA VAL A 1135 45.07 -13.84 -43.99
C VAL A 1135 46.43 -14.47 -43.67
N ASP A 1136 46.99 -15.21 -44.63
CA ASP A 1136 48.23 -15.95 -44.41
C ASP A 1136 49.41 -15.02 -44.09
N LYS A 1137 50.15 -15.35 -43.01
CA LYS A 1137 51.25 -14.54 -42.48
C LYS A 1137 52.40 -14.39 -43.50
N GLY A 1138 52.63 -15.41 -44.32
CA GLY A 1138 53.64 -15.39 -45.38
C GLY A 1138 53.38 -14.30 -46.41
N GLN A 1139 52.13 -13.90 -46.66
CA GLN A 1139 51.83 -12.76 -47.54
C GLN A 1139 52.25 -11.42 -46.92
N ALA A 1140 52.11 -11.26 -45.61
CA ALA A 1140 52.56 -10.07 -44.91
C ALA A 1140 54.09 -10.00 -44.81
N GLU A 1141 54.73 -11.13 -44.57
CA GLU A 1141 56.19 -11.27 -44.50
C GLU A 1141 56.84 -11.05 -45.88
N ALA A 1142 56.29 -11.64 -46.95
CA ALA A 1142 56.73 -11.41 -48.32
C ALA A 1142 56.61 -9.94 -48.76
N GLY A 1143 55.51 -9.26 -48.40
CA GLY A 1143 55.36 -7.83 -48.68
C GLY A 1143 56.46 -7.00 -48.03
N ILE A 1144 56.80 -7.29 -46.77
CA ILE A 1144 57.88 -6.60 -46.04
C ILE A 1144 59.25 -6.90 -46.66
N ALA A 1145 59.51 -8.16 -47.06
CA ALA A 1145 60.74 -8.54 -47.76
C ALA A 1145 60.90 -7.82 -49.12
N MET A 1146 59.80 -7.57 -49.83
CA MET A 1146 59.74 -6.78 -51.06
C MET A 1146 59.80 -5.24 -50.82
N GLY A 1147 60.21 -4.80 -49.63
CA GLY A 1147 60.44 -3.39 -49.31
C GLY A 1147 59.17 -2.58 -48.97
N PHE A 1148 58.01 -3.21 -48.78
CA PHE A 1148 56.84 -2.50 -48.26
C PHE A 1148 56.99 -2.26 -46.76
N THR A 1149 56.66 -1.05 -46.31
CA THR A 1149 56.50 -0.80 -44.87
C THR A 1149 55.28 -1.57 -44.36
N LYS A 1150 55.26 -1.92 -43.06
CA LYS A 1150 54.14 -2.65 -42.43
C LYS A 1150 52.76 -2.02 -42.73
N ILE A 1151 52.70 -0.69 -42.86
CA ILE A 1151 51.50 0.07 -43.23
C ILE A 1151 51.11 -0.20 -44.70
N LYS A 1152 52.06 -0.14 -45.64
CA LYS A 1152 51.81 -0.50 -47.06
C LYS A 1152 51.37 -1.96 -47.19
N THR A 1153 52.03 -2.88 -46.51
CA THR A 1153 51.65 -4.31 -46.47
C THR A 1153 50.21 -4.49 -45.97
N PHE A 1154 49.84 -3.83 -44.87
CA PHE A 1154 48.47 -3.90 -44.36
C PHE A 1154 47.45 -3.34 -45.36
N LEU A 1155 47.65 -2.11 -45.85
CA LEU A 1155 46.69 -1.42 -46.71
C LEU A 1155 46.51 -2.07 -48.09
N PHE A 1156 47.57 -2.58 -48.71
CA PHE A 1156 47.53 -3.09 -50.08
C PHE A 1156 47.39 -4.61 -50.20
N ILE A 1157 47.71 -5.39 -49.16
CA ILE A 1157 47.67 -6.87 -49.21
C ILE A 1157 46.63 -7.43 -48.22
N VAL A 1158 46.68 -7.04 -46.96
CA VAL A 1158 45.87 -7.67 -45.89
C VAL A 1158 44.44 -7.14 -45.85
N LEU A 1159 44.27 -5.82 -45.86
CA LEU A 1159 42.98 -5.16 -45.71
C LEU A 1159 41.98 -5.49 -46.84
N PRO A 1160 42.34 -5.51 -48.14
CA PRO A 1160 41.39 -5.81 -49.21
C PRO A 1160 40.83 -7.24 -49.12
N GLN A 1161 41.68 -8.21 -48.75
CA GLN A 1161 41.28 -9.60 -48.53
C GLN A 1161 40.45 -9.78 -47.25
N THR A 1162 40.75 -9.01 -46.21
CA THR A 1162 39.96 -8.97 -44.97
C THR A 1162 38.53 -8.55 -45.26
N VAL A 1163 38.33 -7.41 -45.93
CA VAL A 1163 37.01 -6.81 -46.20
C VAL A 1163 36.06 -7.78 -46.93
N GLN A 1164 36.56 -8.53 -47.90
CA GLN A 1164 35.75 -9.49 -48.68
C GLN A 1164 35.25 -10.68 -47.84
N ARG A 1165 35.97 -11.07 -46.78
CA ARG A 1165 35.60 -12.21 -45.93
C ARG A 1165 34.58 -11.85 -44.85
N ILE A 1166 34.58 -10.60 -44.41
CA ILE A 1166 33.75 -10.12 -43.30
C ILE A 1166 32.38 -9.60 -43.74
N LEU A 1167 32.27 -9.13 -44.99
CA LEU A 1167 31.07 -8.44 -45.49
C LEU A 1167 29.75 -9.21 -45.33
N PRO A 1168 29.68 -10.55 -45.57
CA PRO A 1168 28.43 -11.29 -45.41
C PRO A 1168 27.95 -11.39 -43.95
N VAL A 1169 28.89 -11.49 -43.00
CA VAL A 1169 28.57 -11.55 -41.56
C VAL A 1169 28.16 -10.17 -41.05
N TYR A 1170 28.93 -9.14 -41.45
CA TYR A 1170 28.65 -7.74 -41.15
C TYR A 1170 27.26 -7.29 -41.66
N LYS A 1171 26.85 -7.75 -42.85
CA LYS A 1171 25.50 -7.54 -43.42
C LYS A 1171 24.39 -8.06 -42.49
N GLY A 1172 24.55 -9.28 -41.97
CA GLY A 1172 23.58 -9.88 -41.06
C GLY A 1172 23.41 -9.06 -39.77
N GLU A 1173 24.53 -8.63 -39.20
CA GLU A 1173 24.53 -7.83 -37.97
C GLU A 1173 23.89 -6.45 -38.17
N PHE A 1174 24.09 -5.82 -39.33
CA PHE A 1174 23.43 -4.55 -39.68
C PHE A 1174 21.91 -4.69 -39.77
N ILE A 1175 21.41 -5.77 -40.38
CA ILE A 1175 19.97 -6.05 -40.47
C ILE A 1175 19.38 -6.38 -39.09
N SER A 1176 20.16 -7.03 -38.22
CA SER A 1176 19.82 -7.20 -36.80
C SER A 1176 19.64 -5.84 -36.11
N LEU A 1177 20.59 -4.93 -36.28
CA LEU A 1177 20.58 -3.57 -35.70
C LEU A 1177 19.29 -2.80 -36.01
N VAL A 1178 18.83 -2.86 -37.27
CA VAL A 1178 17.60 -2.19 -37.74
C VAL A 1178 16.34 -2.79 -37.08
N LYS A 1179 16.32 -4.10 -36.81
CA LYS A 1179 15.22 -4.72 -36.05
C LYS A 1179 15.32 -4.39 -34.56
N MET A 1180 16.55 -4.30 -34.04
CA MET A 1180 16.82 -3.88 -32.67
C MET A 1180 16.49 -2.39 -32.41
N THR A 1181 16.09 -1.59 -33.41
CA THR A 1181 15.43 -0.29 -33.11
C THR A 1181 14.00 -0.44 -32.60
N SER A 1182 13.29 -1.54 -32.84
CA SER A 1182 11.89 -1.72 -32.38
C SER A 1182 11.70 -1.60 -30.85
N ILE A 1183 12.79 -1.74 -30.09
CA ILE A 1183 12.81 -1.61 -28.64
C ILE A 1183 13.17 -0.19 -28.15
N VAL A 1184 13.43 0.80 -29.02
CA VAL A 1184 13.78 2.16 -28.52
C VAL A 1184 12.60 2.90 -27.90
N GLY A 1185 11.36 2.43 -28.11
CA GLY A 1185 10.20 2.85 -27.32
C GLY A 1185 10.33 2.57 -25.81
N TYR A 1186 11.28 1.72 -25.39
CA TYR A 1186 11.65 1.50 -23.97
C TYR A 1186 12.50 2.62 -23.37
N ILE A 1187 13.01 3.54 -24.20
CA ILE A 1187 13.68 4.80 -23.82
C ILE A 1187 12.93 6.02 -24.37
N ALA A 1188 11.60 5.92 -24.46
CA ALA A 1188 10.65 6.92 -24.97
C ALA A 1188 10.86 7.42 -26.44
N VAL A 1189 11.85 6.91 -27.17
CA VAL A 1189 12.06 7.25 -28.58
C VAL A 1189 10.89 6.72 -29.42
N GLN A 1190 10.23 7.61 -30.16
CA GLN A 1190 9.16 7.24 -31.08
C GLN A 1190 9.76 6.63 -32.35
N ASP A 1191 9.86 5.30 -32.35
CA ASP A 1191 10.15 4.52 -33.53
C ASP A 1191 8.86 4.18 -34.30
N LEU A 1192 9.03 3.43 -35.39
CA LEU A 1192 7.94 2.94 -36.21
C LEU A 1192 6.94 2.07 -35.42
N THR A 1193 7.40 1.31 -34.43
CA THR A 1193 6.57 0.50 -33.52
C THR A 1193 5.69 1.38 -32.66
N LYS A 1194 6.29 2.35 -31.95
CA LYS A 1194 5.55 3.22 -31.04
C LYS A 1194 4.52 4.11 -31.77
N ALA A 1195 4.81 4.52 -33.00
CA ALA A 1195 3.85 5.23 -33.86
C ALA A 1195 2.55 4.41 -34.09
N SER A 1196 2.65 3.09 -34.23
CA SER A 1196 1.49 2.21 -34.42
C SER A 1196 0.59 2.09 -33.19
N ASP A 1197 1.16 2.08 -31.99
CA ASP A 1197 0.37 2.04 -30.75
C ASP A 1197 -0.40 3.35 -30.52
N ILE A 1198 0.21 4.50 -30.85
CA ILE A 1198 -0.39 5.83 -30.73
C ILE A 1198 -1.60 5.97 -31.66
N ILE A 1199 -1.49 5.47 -32.89
CA ILE A 1199 -2.59 5.48 -33.85
C ILE A 1199 -3.76 4.61 -33.37
N ARG A 1200 -3.48 3.44 -32.80
CA ARG A 1200 -4.49 2.48 -32.32
C ARG A 1200 -5.37 3.02 -31.18
N SER A 1201 -4.82 3.83 -30.26
CA SER A 1201 -5.62 4.39 -29.16
C SER A 1201 -6.55 5.52 -29.63
N ARG A 1202 -6.13 6.33 -30.60
CA ARG A 1202 -6.87 7.52 -31.06
C ARG A 1202 -8.04 7.24 -32.01
N THR A 1203 -8.11 6.04 -32.59
CA THR A 1203 -9.21 5.62 -33.49
C THR A 1203 -10.18 4.64 -32.85
N PHE A 1204 -9.82 4.07 -31.69
CA PHE A 1204 -10.47 2.89 -31.11
C PHE A 1204 -10.55 1.67 -32.06
N ASP A 1205 -9.80 1.68 -33.17
CA ASP A 1205 -9.66 0.56 -34.10
C ASP A 1205 -8.40 -0.24 -33.74
N ALA A 1206 -8.61 -1.33 -32.99
CA ALA A 1206 -7.55 -2.22 -32.57
C ALA A 1206 -6.85 -2.99 -33.71
N PHE A 1207 -7.51 -3.13 -34.87
CA PHE A 1207 -7.16 -4.15 -35.86
C PHE A 1207 -6.21 -3.62 -36.94
N PHE A 1208 -6.50 -2.47 -37.55
CA PHE A 1208 -5.74 -1.98 -38.69
C PHE A 1208 -4.27 -1.63 -38.37
N PRO A 1209 -3.92 -0.91 -37.28
CA PRO A 1209 -2.55 -0.45 -37.06
C PRO A 1209 -1.55 -1.59 -36.82
N LEU A 1210 -1.95 -2.62 -36.08
CA LEU A 1210 -1.07 -3.76 -35.74
C LEU A 1210 -0.62 -4.56 -36.98
N ILE A 1211 -1.47 -4.65 -38.00
CA ILE A 1211 -1.12 -5.32 -39.27
C ILE A 1211 -0.16 -4.44 -40.09
N MET A 1212 -0.43 -3.14 -40.13
CA MET A 1212 0.39 -2.14 -40.84
C MET A 1212 1.85 -2.15 -40.36
N ILE A 1213 2.10 -2.16 -39.05
CA ILE A 1213 3.47 -2.12 -38.50
C ILE A 1213 4.29 -3.37 -38.82
N ALA A 1214 3.69 -4.56 -38.74
CA ALA A 1214 4.37 -5.81 -39.06
C ALA A 1214 4.86 -5.85 -40.53
N ILE A 1215 4.06 -5.31 -41.45
CA ILE A 1215 4.40 -5.18 -42.88
C ILE A 1215 5.58 -4.22 -43.07
N LEU A 1216 5.58 -3.07 -42.38
CA LEU A 1216 6.62 -2.05 -42.55
C LEU A 1216 8.01 -2.53 -42.08
N TYR A 1217 8.12 -3.15 -40.90
CA TYR A 1217 9.40 -3.69 -40.42
C TYR A 1217 9.94 -4.84 -41.30
N PHE A 1218 9.05 -5.66 -41.88
CA PHE A 1218 9.42 -6.66 -42.87
C PHE A 1218 9.97 -6.01 -44.15
N ALA A 1219 9.28 -5.01 -44.70
CA ALA A 1219 9.67 -4.33 -45.93
C ALA A 1219 11.06 -3.66 -45.81
N ILE A 1220 11.33 -2.96 -44.71
CA ILE A 1220 12.64 -2.33 -44.44
C ILE A 1220 13.75 -3.39 -44.41
N SER A 1221 13.53 -4.47 -43.64
CA SER A 1221 14.49 -5.58 -43.52
C SER A 1221 14.82 -6.21 -44.89
N TRP A 1222 13.81 -6.40 -45.73
CA TRP A 1222 13.94 -6.99 -47.06
C TRP A 1222 14.71 -6.08 -48.03
N ILE A 1223 14.37 -4.79 -48.08
CA ILE A 1223 15.03 -3.80 -48.95
C ILE A 1223 16.53 -3.69 -48.61
N LEU A 1224 16.88 -3.59 -47.33
CA LEU A 1224 18.28 -3.50 -46.89
C LEU A 1224 19.07 -4.77 -47.19
N THR A 1225 18.42 -5.95 -47.12
CA THR A 1225 19.05 -7.22 -47.51
C THR A 1225 19.49 -7.19 -48.97
N GLN A 1226 18.59 -6.81 -49.89
CA GLN A 1226 18.88 -6.76 -51.33
C GLN A 1226 19.94 -5.70 -51.69
N ALA A 1227 19.89 -4.52 -51.04
CA ALA A 1227 20.88 -3.47 -51.25
C ALA A 1227 22.30 -3.92 -50.91
N LEU A 1228 22.47 -4.66 -49.80
CA LEU A 1228 23.78 -5.17 -49.38
C LEU A 1228 24.25 -6.37 -50.21
N ASP A 1229 23.33 -7.25 -50.67
CA ASP A 1229 23.64 -8.30 -51.66
C ASP A 1229 24.20 -7.73 -52.97
N TYR A 1230 23.70 -6.57 -53.41
CA TYR A 1230 24.20 -5.90 -54.61
C TYR A 1230 25.63 -5.38 -54.40
N VAL A 1231 25.91 -4.74 -53.26
CA VAL A 1231 27.25 -4.23 -52.92
C VAL A 1231 28.27 -5.38 -52.81
N GLU A 1232 27.89 -6.51 -52.21
CA GLU A 1232 28.74 -7.71 -52.12
C GLU A 1232 29.13 -8.25 -53.52
N ARG A 1233 28.15 -8.42 -54.41
CA ARG A 1233 28.39 -8.90 -55.79
C ARG A 1233 29.27 -7.95 -56.61
N VAL A 1234 29.12 -6.64 -56.44
CA VAL A 1234 29.93 -5.63 -57.15
C VAL A 1234 31.36 -5.54 -56.60
N THR A 1235 31.59 -5.95 -55.35
CA THR A 1235 32.92 -5.90 -54.70
C THR A 1235 33.72 -7.21 -54.73
N ASP A 1236 33.10 -8.36 -55.02
CA ASP A 1236 33.81 -9.63 -55.27
C ASP A 1236 34.66 -9.58 -56.56
N PRO A 1237 36.00 -9.74 -56.50
CA PRO A 1237 36.85 -9.78 -57.68
C PRO A 1237 36.58 -10.96 -58.60
N LYS A 1238 36.01 -12.08 -58.11
CA LYS A 1238 35.65 -13.23 -58.96
C LYS A 1238 34.39 -12.93 -59.76
N HIS A 1239 33.38 -12.31 -59.17
CA HIS A 1239 32.22 -11.79 -59.88
C HIS A 1239 32.63 -10.71 -60.88
N LYS A 1240 33.47 -9.76 -60.47
CA LYS A 1240 33.96 -8.70 -61.36
C LYS A 1240 34.74 -9.25 -62.56
N ARG A 1241 35.69 -10.17 -62.35
CA ARG A 1241 36.39 -10.88 -63.44
C ARG A 1241 35.47 -11.75 -64.30
N ARG A 1242 34.36 -12.27 -63.76
CA ARG A 1242 33.32 -12.99 -64.54
C ARG A 1242 32.43 -12.07 -65.38
N MET A 1243 32.34 -10.78 -65.04
CA MET A 1243 31.68 -9.76 -65.85
C MET A 1243 32.67 -9.17 -66.89
N GLU A 1244 33.90 -8.88 -66.48
CA GLU A 1244 35.01 -8.44 -67.35
C GLU A 1244 35.48 -9.52 -68.34
N ALA A 1245 35.06 -10.78 -68.17
CA ALA A 1245 35.21 -11.89 -69.12
C ALA A 1245 33.91 -12.27 -69.84
N LYS A 1246 32.89 -11.40 -69.77
CA LYS A 1246 31.61 -11.48 -70.51
C LYS A 1246 31.31 -10.22 -71.33
N SER A 1247 31.99 -9.11 -71.03
CA SER A 1247 32.14 -7.91 -71.87
C SER A 1247 33.29 -8.07 -72.85
#